data_AF-A0A2R6TBK3-F1
#
_entry.id   AF-A0A2R6TBK3-F1
#
_cell.length_a   1.000
_cell.length_b   1.000
_cell.length_c   1.000
_cell.angle_alpha   90.00
_cell.angle_beta   90.00
_cell.angle_gamma   90.00
#
_symmetry.space_group_name_H-M   'P 1'
#
loop_
_entity.id
_entity.type
_entity.pdbx_description
1 polymer ?
#
loop_
_entity_poly.entity_id
_entity_poly.type
_entity_poly.pdbx_seq_one_letter_code
_entity_poly.pdbx_strand_id
1 'polypeptide(L)'
;MYYLYFEKVMKLLLLLLIVIFSGSISNVNADNTPDWVKNTAGWWATDAISEIEFVNAIEFLVNAGIINVSTSNDGKTSTEGIPDWVKNTAGWWATDAISETEFVNAIEFLVNAGIINVKNDIISENIPDWLKNNSSWLKAKTSTNTNFENFDISYLTEKINTCENCTVSINQHGFRGSEFLEEKSSDIYRIFAVGGSTTHGASLVNDDETWPAFLQQIINQKNLEIEIQIINAGIMAATTEREFEMISKKIVKFDPDMIIMYDGWNDSYNLPLEQSLDNWKSVCKLGNKQNFETIIIIQPILGSGNRILTDQEIYLLNTSKDNNIENLNMLKKYSSNLKELDKHCTKTVNFENIFDYVFSPVYVDLGHTSSLGNKIIADNVFYLLQNILIKDEISDSLHEINYLEYASISKNGIFAPNVDFKNKNFSNMIIKNSIFDMSDFTSVNLSNVILSNSRLYSVNFQNANLIGADLSNSNLSYANLSGLDLSDTNLSETILIGADLSNTKLGDMNFEGRDLSYANLSGLDLSDTNLSETILIGADLSNTKLGDMNFEGRDLSYANLSGLDLSDTNLSETILIGADLSNTKLGDMNFEGRDLSYANLSGLDLSDTNLSETILIGADLSNTKLGDMNFEGRDFEETNLNYNDFSYKNLSKSNFKEASFYESNLENSNLSKSIFINVDLTEIKNKSLKGTDLTEAVFSYSNLSNIEFPITSYQTNFNYAKMNESDLSDRIISGAYFGNAKMRDVNFENTDFSSRMKTYTFENRLDILELGPLELKDKLSRFPVVAPVEISVVNADVIVNAKIYNNFHDADLRNAQFKNANLEYVDFTNANLEGANLEGANLKNTYMVNTNLEGANLEGANLEGANLSCINHEICN
;
A
#
# COMPACT_ATOMS: atom_id res chain seq x y z
N MET A 1 66.86 -45.97 -19.21
CA MET A 1 67.79 -44.88 -19.62
C MET A 1 67.27 -44.10 -20.83
N TYR A 2 66.77 -44.77 -21.89
CA TYR A 2 66.09 -44.10 -23.01
C TYR A 2 64.81 -43.34 -22.64
N TYR A 3 63.98 -43.87 -21.72
CA TYR A 3 62.74 -43.20 -21.28
C TYR A 3 62.98 -41.89 -20.52
N LEU A 4 63.89 -41.90 -19.54
CA LEU A 4 64.34 -40.72 -18.78
C LEU A 4 65.05 -39.66 -19.65
N TYR A 5 65.70 -40.08 -20.73
CA TYR A 5 66.33 -39.17 -21.68
C TYR A 5 65.29 -38.53 -22.60
N PHE A 6 64.27 -39.30 -23.02
CA PHE A 6 63.15 -38.80 -23.81
C PHE A 6 62.29 -37.81 -23.01
N GLU A 7 62.00 -38.09 -21.74
CA GLU A 7 61.26 -37.20 -20.83
C GLU A 7 62.00 -35.89 -20.56
N LYS A 8 63.32 -35.95 -20.33
CA LYS A 8 64.14 -34.75 -20.15
C LYS A 8 64.25 -33.92 -21.42
N VAL A 9 64.39 -34.56 -22.59
CA VAL A 9 64.48 -33.87 -23.88
C VAL A 9 63.14 -33.26 -24.29
N MET A 10 62.01 -33.95 -24.01
CA MET A 10 60.66 -33.40 -24.18
C MET A 10 60.39 -32.24 -23.22
N LYS A 11 60.73 -32.36 -21.92
CA LYS A 11 60.64 -31.23 -20.97
C LYS A 11 61.49 -30.05 -21.41
N LEU A 12 62.71 -30.27 -21.93
CA LEU A 12 63.56 -29.19 -22.41
C LEU A 12 63.02 -28.53 -23.68
N LEU A 13 62.47 -29.32 -24.62
CA LEU A 13 61.83 -28.81 -25.85
C LEU A 13 60.53 -28.04 -25.54
N LEU A 14 59.75 -28.49 -24.55
CA LEU A 14 58.54 -27.81 -24.10
C LEU A 14 58.85 -26.53 -23.32
N LEU A 15 59.86 -26.54 -22.44
CA LEU A 15 60.38 -25.33 -21.78
C LEU A 15 60.93 -24.33 -22.81
N LEU A 16 61.59 -24.81 -23.88
CA LEU A 16 62.00 -23.94 -24.99
C LEU A 16 60.80 -23.41 -25.78
N LEU A 17 59.75 -24.19 -26.02
CA LEU A 17 58.51 -23.72 -26.66
C LEU A 17 57.78 -22.69 -25.80
N ILE A 18 57.66 -22.92 -24.49
CA ILE A 18 57.05 -22.00 -23.53
C ILE A 18 57.85 -20.69 -23.44
N VAL A 19 59.20 -20.75 -23.46
CA VAL A 19 60.08 -19.56 -23.41
C VAL A 19 60.19 -18.82 -24.76
N ILE A 20 60.05 -19.51 -25.89
CA ILE A 20 60.07 -18.87 -27.23
C ILE A 20 58.74 -18.18 -27.54
N PHE A 21 57.63 -18.62 -26.95
CA PHE A 21 56.29 -18.06 -27.18
C PHE A 21 55.76 -17.18 -26.02
N SER A 22 56.48 -17.05 -24.90
CA SER A 22 56.14 -16.14 -23.77
C SER A 22 56.35 -14.65 -24.06
N GLY A 23 56.38 -14.23 -25.33
CA GLY A 23 56.48 -12.83 -25.74
C GLY A 23 55.23 -12.00 -25.43
N SER A 24 54.14 -12.64 -25.00
CA SER A 24 52.90 -12.01 -24.58
C SER A 24 52.35 -12.76 -23.38
N ILE A 25 52.75 -12.38 -22.16
CA ILE A 25 52.05 -12.85 -20.95
C ILE A 25 50.69 -12.16 -20.94
N SER A 26 49.63 -12.88 -21.31
CA SER A 26 48.26 -12.55 -20.91
C SER A 26 48.20 -12.59 -19.38
N ASN A 27 47.63 -11.58 -18.73
CA ASN A 27 47.29 -11.63 -17.31
C ASN A 27 46.10 -12.58 -17.14
N VAL A 28 46.36 -13.88 -17.17
CA VAL A 28 45.36 -14.93 -16.95
C VAL A 28 45.08 -15.02 -15.45
N ASN A 29 43.82 -15.02 -15.05
CA ASN A 29 43.40 -14.95 -13.64
C ASN A 29 43.43 -16.34 -12.98
N ALA A 30 44.58 -17.01 -13.07
CA ALA A 30 44.75 -18.43 -12.73
C ALA A 30 44.42 -18.76 -11.26
N ASP A 31 44.52 -17.79 -10.35
CA ASP A 31 44.21 -17.93 -8.92
C ASP A 31 42.72 -18.25 -8.64
N ASN A 32 41.84 -18.09 -9.64
CA ASN A 32 40.40 -18.38 -9.54
C ASN A 32 40.00 -19.73 -10.16
N THR A 33 40.97 -20.60 -10.49
CA THR A 33 40.69 -21.93 -11.05
C THR A 33 40.10 -22.85 -9.97
N PRO A 34 38.89 -23.41 -10.14
CA PRO A 34 38.31 -24.27 -9.12
C PRO A 34 39.04 -25.61 -8.98
N ASP A 35 39.21 -26.08 -7.74
CA ASP A 35 39.88 -27.36 -7.43
C ASP A 35 39.28 -28.56 -8.18
N TRP A 36 37.98 -28.54 -8.47
CA TRP A 36 37.33 -29.63 -9.20
C TRP A 36 37.85 -29.77 -10.64
N VAL A 37 38.27 -28.68 -11.28
CA VAL A 37 38.84 -28.71 -12.64
C VAL A 37 40.20 -29.41 -12.62
N LYS A 38 41.00 -29.13 -11.59
CA LYS A 38 42.29 -29.79 -11.36
C LYS A 38 42.14 -31.28 -11.08
N ASN A 39 41.12 -31.66 -10.32
CA ASN A 39 40.77 -33.07 -10.09
C ASN A 39 40.36 -33.78 -11.39
N THR A 40 39.53 -33.14 -12.20
CA THR A 40 39.11 -33.65 -13.52
C THR A 40 40.31 -33.86 -14.45
N ALA A 41 41.29 -32.94 -14.46
CA ALA A 41 42.53 -33.09 -15.21
C ALA A 41 43.35 -34.31 -14.77
N GLY A 42 43.42 -34.57 -13.46
CA GLY A 42 44.05 -35.76 -12.91
C GLY A 42 43.36 -37.06 -13.32
N TRP A 43 42.03 -37.10 -13.25
CA TRP A 43 41.25 -38.26 -13.65
C TRP A 43 41.37 -38.57 -15.15
N TRP A 44 41.39 -37.53 -15.98
CA TRP A 44 41.60 -37.70 -17.42
C TRP A 44 42.98 -38.25 -17.72
N ALA A 45 44.02 -37.74 -17.05
CA ALA A 45 45.39 -38.20 -17.22
C ALA A 45 45.58 -39.70 -16.92
N THR A 46 44.72 -40.28 -16.06
CA THR A 46 44.74 -41.70 -15.70
C THR A 46 43.69 -42.56 -16.42
N ASP A 47 43.06 -42.05 -17.48
CA ASP A 47 41.98 -42.76 -18.21
C ASP A 47 40.74 -43.09 -17.36
N ALA A 48 40.54 -42.40 -16.23
CA ALA A 48 39.41 -42.63 -15.34
C ALA A 48 38.12 -41.95 -15.83
N ILE A 49 38.26 -40.89 -16.64
CA ILE A 49 37.17 -40.20 -17.33
C ILE A 49 37.52 -40.03 -18.81
N SER A 50 36.48 -39.81 -19.61
CA SER A 50 36.60 -39.58 -21.05
C SER A 50 37.23 -38.22 -21.37
N GLU A 51 37.77 -38.11 -22.60
CA GLU A 51 38.22 -36.82 -23.15
C GLU A 51 37.11 -35.77 -23.17
N ILE A 52 35.86 -36.18 -23.36
CA ILE A 52 34.68 -35.30 -23.36
C ILE A 52 34.50 -34.62 -21.99
N GLU A 53 34.61 -35.39 -20.90
CA GLU A 53 34.44 -34.85 -19.54
C GLU A 53 35.57 -33.89 -19.16
N PHE A 54 36.80 -34.14 -19.64
CA PHE A 54 37.90 -33.20 -19.48
C PHE A 54 37.69 -31.92 -20.29
N VAL A 55 37.23 -32.04 -21.55
CA VAL A 55 36.93 -30.89 -22.40
C VAL A 55 35.83 -30.01 -21.79
N ASN A 56 34.78 -30.60 -21.16
CA ASN A 56 33.75 -29.85 -20.45
C ASN A 56 34.31 -29.05 -19.25
N ALA A 57 35.34 -29.55 -18.58
CA ALA A 57 35.99 -28.81 -17.49
C ALA A 57 36.86 -27.65 -18.00
N ILE A 58 37.49 -27.82 -19.17
CA ILE A 58 38.19 -26.71 -19.84
C ILE A 58 37.19 -25.67 -20.38
N GLU A 59 36.04 -26.10 -20.89
CA GLU A 59 34.93 -25.25 -21.30
C GLU A 59 34.43 -24.37 -20.14
N PHE A 60 34.36 -24.89 -18.91
CA PHE A 60 34.08 -24.07 -17.73
C PHE A 60 35.12 -22.96 -17.51
N LEU A 61 36.43 -23.25 -17.64
CA LEU A 61 37.48 -22.23 -17.43
C LEU A 61 37.40 -21.10 -18.46
N VAL A 62 37.01 -21.43 -19.68
CA VAL A 62 36.72 -20.45 -20.74
C VAL A 62 35.48 -19.63 -20.37
N ASN A 63 34.40 -20.28 -19.95
CA ASN A 63 33.13 -19.62 -19.61
C ASN A 63 33.19 -18.74 -18.36
N ALA A 64 34.02 -19.11 -17.39
CA ALA A 64 34.28 -18.32 -16.19
C ALA A 64 35.21 -17.13 -16.44
N GLY A 65 35.69 -16.93 -17.67
CA GLY A 65 36.62 -15.85 -18.01
C GLY A 65 38.02 -16.01 -17.40
N ILE A 66 38.37 -17.23 -16.95
CA ILE A 66 39.68 -17.56 -16.38
C ILE A 66 40.71 -17.71 -17.51
N ILE A 67 40.30 -18.30 -18.64
CA ILE A 67 41.08 -18.45 -19.88
C ILE A 67 40.51 -17.54 -20.97
N ASN A 68 41.36 -16.77 -21.67
CA ASN A 68 40.92 -15.84 -22.70
C ASN A 68 41.13 -16.41 -24.12
N VAL A 69 40.05 -16.53 -24.88
CA VAL A 69 40.08 -17.14 -26.22
C VAL A 69 39.99 -16.04 -27.30
N SER A 70 41.02 -15.95 -28.12
CA SER A 70 41.22 -14.89 -29.12
C SER A 70 40.74 -15.26 -30.54
N THR A 71 40.32 -16.51 -30.76
CA THR A 71 39.89 -16.99 -32.09
C THR A 71 38.48 -17.57 -32.06
N SER A 72 37.58 -17.02 -32.87
CA SER A 72 36.31 -17.65 -33.26
C SER A 72 36.60 -18.81 -34.23
N ASN A 73 36.96 -19.97 -33.68
CA ASN A 73 37.00 -21.19 -34.47
C ASN A 73 35.58 -21.73 -34.59
N ASP A 74 34.89 -21.35 -35.66
CA ASP A 74 33.69 -22.06 -36.11
C ASP A 74 34.08 -23.51 -36.42
N GLY A 75 33.86 -24.40 -35.44
CA GLY A 75 33.53 -25.81 -35.63
C GLY A 75 34.33 -26.59 -36.68
N LYS A 76 35.65 -26.38 -36.82
CA LYS A 76 36.48 -27.38 -37.50
C LYS A 76 36.72 -28.52 -36.54
N THR A 77 35.94 -29.58 -36.69
CA THR A 77 36.25 -30.89 -36.11
C THR A 77 37.57 -31.36 -36.70
N SER A 78 38.65 -31.33 -35.91
CA SER A 78 39.80 -32.18 -36.21
C SER A 78 39.33 -33.62 -36.11
N THR A 79 39.58 -34.42 -37.14
CA THR A 79 39.34 -35.87 -37.12
C THR A 79 40.41 -36.62 -36.30
N GLU A 80 41.32 -35.88 -35.67
CA GLU A 80 42.34 -36.36 -34.74
C GLU A 80 42.00 -35.77 -33.36
N GLY A 81 41.81 -36.64 -32.35
CA GLY A 81 41.53 -36.25 -30.95
C GLY A 81 42.70 -35.50 -30.30
N ILE A 82 42.54 -35.09 -29.04
CA ILE A 82 43.58 -34.30 -28.35
C ILE A 82 44.89 -35.12 -28.31
N PRO A 83 46.05 -34.56 -28.73
CA PRO A 83 47.31 -35.30 -28.71
C PRO A 83 47.68 -35.81 -27.31
N ASP A 84 48.15 -37.07 -27.22
CA ASP A 84 48.50 -37.75 -25.95
C ASP A 84 49.47 -36.96 -25.05
N TRP A 85 50.29 -36.08 -25.62
CA TRP A 85 51.22 -35.27 -24.84
C TRP A 85 50.50 -34.23 -23.96
N VAL A 86 49.30 -33.76 -24.34
CA VAL A 86 48.48 -32.82 -23.55
C VAL A 86 47.96 -33.50 -22.27
N LYS A 87 47.66 -34.79 -22.36
CA LYS A 87 47.23 -35.63 -21.24
C LYS A 87 48.30 -35.78 -20.16
N ASN A 88 49.57 -35.85 -20.56
CA ASN A 88 50.70 -35.81 -19.63
C ASN A 88 50.81 -34.46 -18.91
N THR A 89 50.52 -33.35 -19.60
CA THR A 89 50.51 -32.00 -19.02
C THR A 89 49.40 -31.85 -17.97
N ALA A 90 48.21 -32.41 -18.22
CA ALA A 90 47.12 -32.47 -17.25
C ALA A 90 47.50 -33.27 -15.99
N GLY A 91 48.18 -34.41 -16.17
CA GLY A 91 48.71 -35.19 -15.05
C GLY A 91 49.79 -34.47 -14.24
N TRP A 92 50.64 -33.67 -14.90
CA TRP A 92 51.65 -32.86 -14.21
C TRP A 92 51.03 -31.73 -13.38
N TRP A 93 49.94 -31.11 -13.85
CA TRP A 93 49.23 -30.11 -13.06
C TRP A 93 48.52 -30.71 -11.86
N ALA A 94 47.84 -31.85 -12.04
CA ALA A 94 47.17 -32.56 -10.95
C ALA A 94 48.12 -33.09 -9.86
N THR A 95 49.42 -33.19 -10.16
CA THR A 95 50.46 -33.63 -9.22
C THR A 95 51.38 -32.48 -8.77
N ASP A 96 50.99 -31.23 -9.03
CA ASP A 96 51.74 -30.00 -8.71
C ASP A 96 53.17 -29.96 -9.30
N ALA A 97 53.42 -30.73 -10.37
CA ALA A 97 54.69 -30.72 -11.09
C ALA A 97 54.84 -29.53 -12.05
N ILE A 98 53.72 -28.85 -12.36
CA ILE A 98 53.65 -27.52 -12.98
C ILE A 98 52.61 -26.68 -12.20
N SER A 99 52.78 -25.37 -12.20
CA SER A 99 51.89 -24.44 -11.50
C SER A 99 50.54 -24.25 -12.21
N GLU A 100 49.54 -23.79 -11.45
CA GLU A 100 48.22 -23.36 -11.95
C GLU A 100 48.36 -22.45 -13.18
N THR A 101 49.16 -21.39 -13.04
CA THR A 101 49.40 -20.41 -14.11
C THR A 101 50.04 -21.03 -15.35
N GLU A 102 51.00 -21.94 -15.19
CA GLU A 102 51.64 -22.63 -16.32
C GLU A 102 50.66 -23.54 -17.05
N PHE A 103 49.81 -24.25 -16.32
CA PHE A 103 48.78 -25.11 -16.91
C PHE A 103 47.71 -24.30 -17.64
N VAL A 104 47.15 -23.29 -16.97
CA VAL A 104 46.06 -22.46 -17.54
C VAL A 104 46.56 -21.71 -18.78
N ASN A 105 47.79 -21.19 -18.79
CA ASN A 105 48.40 -20.58 -19.99
C ASN A 105 48.62 -21.60 -21.13
N ALA A 106 49.02 -22.82 -20.81
CA ALA A 106 49.19 -23.88 -21.80
C ALA A 106 47.85 -24.29 -22.43
N ILE A 107 46.79 -24.39 -21.62
CA ILE A 107 45.43 -24.66 -22.10
C ILE A 107 44.89 -23.50 -22.93
N GLU A 108 45.09 -22.24 -22.49
CA GLU A 108 44.74 -21.04 -23.26
C GLU A 108 45.38 -21.08 -24.65
N PHE A 109 46.68 -21.40 -24.72
CA PHE A 109 47.38 -21.56 -25.99
C PHE A 109 46.81 -22.69 -26.84
N LEU A 110 46.53 -23.86 -26.25
CA LEU A 110 46.02 -25.03 -26.97
C LEU A 110 44.62 -24.83 -27.53
N VAL A 111 43.76 -24.11 -26.80
CA VAL A 111 42.43 -23.69 -27.25
C VAL A 111 42.57 -22.67 -28.40
N ASN A 112 43.42 -21.65 -28.25
CA ASN A 112 43.70 -20.65 -29.30
C ASN A 112 44.36 -21.24 -30.56
N ALA A 113 45.16 -22.31 -30.41
CA ALA A 113 45.78 -23.02 -31.52
C ALA A 113 44.82 -24.01 -32.22
N GLY A 114 43.60 -24.19 -31.69
CA GLY A 114 42.61 -25.13 -32.23
C GLY A 114 42.96 -26.61 -32.02
N ILE A 115 43.85 -26.92 -31.05
CA ILE A 115 44.26 -28.29 -30.71
C ILE A 115 43.28 -28.90 -29.70
N ILE A 116 42.82 -28.11 -28.73
CA ILE A 116 41.69 -28.47 -27.87
C ILE A 116 40.47 -27.76 -28.44
N ASN A 117 39.52 -28.56 -28.91
CA ASN A 117 38.25 -28.06 -29.41
C ASN A 117 37.24 -28.10 -28.26
N VAL A 118 37.24 -27.05 -27.46
CA VAL A 118 36.10 -26.80 -26.58
C VAL A 118 34.96 -26.33 -27.45
N LYS A 119 33.74 -26.79 -27.15
CA LYS A 119 32.60 -26.00 -27.58
C LYS A 119 32.81 -24.64 -26.95
N ASN A 120 33.01 -23.64 -27.78
CA ASN A 120 32.93 -22.28 -27.34
C ASN A 120 31.44 -21.97 -27.17
N ASP A 121 30.77 -22.72 -26.29
CA ASP A 121 29.64 -22.17 -25.56
C ASP A 121 30.23 -21.28 -24.46
N ILE A 122 31.13 -20.35 -24.85
CA ILE A 122 30.86 -18.97 -24.43
C ILE A 122 29.41 -18.87 -24.86
N ILE A 123 28.49 -18.92 -23.90
CA ILE A 123 27.25 -18.20 -24.11
C ILE A 123 27.71 -16.73 -24.06
N SER A 124 28.46 -16.33 -25.10
CA SER A 124 28.21 -15.13 -25.83
C SER A 124 26.72 -15.18 -25.94
N GLU A 125 26.07 -14.20 -25.35
CA GLU A 125 24.91 -13.55 -25.89
C GLU A 125 24.57 -14.05 -27.32
N ASN A 126 24.04 -15.27 -27.44
CA ASN A 126 23.22 -15.71 -28.56
C ASN A 126 21.80 -15.20 -28.30
N ILE A 127 21.74 -14.03 -27.65
CA ILE A 127 20.76 -12.98 -27.79
C ILE A 127 20.44 -12.91 -29.30
N PRO A 128 19.20 -13.23 -29.73
CA PRO A 128 18.80 -13.18 -31.12
C PRO A 128 18.90 -11.76 -31.65
N ASP A 129 18.93 -11.57 -32.96
CA ASP A 129 19.03 -10.22 -33.54
C ASP A 129 17.92 -9.28 -33.03
N TRP A 130 16.72 -9.78 -32.74
CA TRP A 130 15.64 -8.97 -32.17
C TRP A 130 15.89 -8.53 -30.71
N LEU A 131 16.77 -9.20 -29.97
CA LEU A 131 17.20 -8.85 -28.61
C LEU A 131 18.56 -8.11 -28.62
N LYS A 132 19.45 -8.36 -29.61
CA LYS A 132 20.71 -7.61 -29.85
C LYS A 132 20.45 -6.20 -30.39
N ASN A 133 19.39 -6.04 -31.17
CA ASN A 133 18.89 -4.75 -31.66
C ASN A 133 18.01 -4.04 -30.61
N ASN A 134 18.19 -4.35 -29.33
CA ASN A 134 17.69 -3.63 -28.17
C ASN A 134 18.92 -3.29 -27.31
N SER A 135 19.20 -2.01 -27.05
CA SER A 135 20.32 -1.64 -26.16
C SER A 135 20.22 -0.24 -25.53
N SER A 136 19.09 0.24 -25.02
CA SER A 136 17.92 -0.49 -24.49
C SER A 136 16.63 -0.36 -25.36
N TRP A 137 16.72 0.29 -26.52
CA TRP A 137 15.81 0.22 -27.67
C TRP A 137 16.29 1.19 -28.78
N LEU A 138 16.98 2.28 -28.43
CA LEU A 138 17.38 3.32 -29.39
C LEU A 138 18.87 3.66 -29.49
N LYS A 139 19.74 3.33 -28.53
CA LYS A 139 21.15 3.05 -28.87
C LYS A 139 21.21 1.95 -29.97
N ALA A 140 20.24 1.05 -29.90
CA ALA A 140 19.88 0.00 -30.85
C ALA A 140 19.37 0.48 -32.22
N LYS A 141 18.63 1.59 -32.31
CA LYS A 141 18.16 2.15 -33.61
C LYS A 141 19.19 3.05 -34.29
N THR A 142 20.00 3.81 -33.55
CA THR A 142 20.97 4.77 -34.15
C THR A 142 22.22 4.12 -34.74
N SER A 143 22.55 2.87 -34.38
CA SER A 143 23.77 2.17 -34.83
C SER A 143 23.60 1.33 -36.11
N THR A 144 22.36 1.00 -36.51
CA THR A 144 22.06 -0.07 -37.50
C THR A 144 21.13 0.32 -38.65
N ASN A 145 20.48 1.49 -38.60
CA ASN A 145 19.75 2.09 -39.72
C ASN A 145 18.61 1.23 -40.36
N THR A 146 17.65 0.73 -39.55
CA THR A 146 16.42 -0.01 -39.98
C THR A 146 15.15 0.36 -39.15
N ASN A 147 13.95 -0.15 -39.48
CA ASN A 147 12.66 0.59 -39.35
C ASN A 147 11.42 -0.07 -38.61
N PHE A 148 11.63 -0.95 -37.61
CA PHE A 148 10.72 -1.36 -36.49
C PHE A 148 9.17 -1.35 -36.64
N GLU A 149 8.52 -2.53 -36.75
CA GLU A 149 7.07 -2.65 -37.12
C GLU A 149 6.02 -2.93 -36.00
N ASN A 150 6.34 -3.30 -34.74
CA ASN A 150 5.32 -3.79 -33.76
C ASN A 150 5.45 -3.30 -32.28
N PHE A 151 5.84 -2.06 -32.03
CA PHE A 151 5.79 -1.42 -30.70
C PHE A 151 4.75 -0.30 -30.72
N ASP A 152 4.14 0.05 -29.57
CA ASP A 152 3.40 1.32 -29.50
C ASP A 152 4.40 2.48 -29.50
N ILE A 153 4.93 2.75 -30.70
CA ILE A 153 5.86 3.85 -30.97
C ILE A 153 5.12 5.19 -31.04
N SER A 154 3.81 5.23 -30.78
CA SER A 154 3.04 6.46 -30.91
C SER A 154 3.64 7.56 -30.03
N TYR A 155 3.97 7.24 -28.77
CA TYR A 155 4.60 8.17 -27.83
C TYR A 155 6.00 8.63 -28.26
N LEU A 156 6.75 7.82 -29.02
CA LEU A 156 8.07 8.24 -29.52
C LEU A 156 7.95 9.42 -30.50
N THR A 157 6.82 9.51 -31.20
CA THR A 157 6.53 10.61 -32.13
C THR A 157 5.70 11.74 -31.51
N GLU A 158 5.19 11.54 -30.28
CA GLU A 158 4.47 12.57 -29.54
C GLU A 158 5.38 13.77 -29.26
N LYS A 159 4.77 14.94 -29.28
CA LYS A 159 5.42 16.20 -28.94
C LYS A 159 4.70 16.82 -27.76
N ILE A 160 5.47 17.46 -26.89
CA ILE A 160 4.89 18.24 -25.80
C ILE A 160 4.24 19.49 -26.40
N ASN A 161 2.95 19.65 -26.14
CA ASN A 161 2.27 20.92 -26.36
C ASN A 161 2.60 21.83 -25.17
N THR A 162 3.45 22.83 -25.38
CA THR A 162 3.73 23.88 -24.41
C THR A 162 2.60 24.90 -24.40
N CYS A 163 2.24 25.45 -23.25
CA CYS A 163 1.17 26.43 -23.19
C CYS A 163 1.65 27.81 -23.68
N GLU A 164 1.03 28.35 -24.74
CA GLU A 164 1.53 29.60 -25.36
C GLU A 164 1.18 30.88 -24.57
N ASN A 165 0.18 30.81 -23.68
CA ASN A 165 -0.32 31.96 -22.90
C ASN A 165 -0.52 31.60 -21.41
N CYS A 166 0.50 31.04 -20.77
CA CYS A 166 0.35 30.56 -19.40
C CYS A 166 0.24 31.72 -18.41
N THR A 167 -0.57 31.48 -17.39
CA THR A 167 -0.68 32.40 -16.27
C THR A 167 0.46 32.16 -15.30
N VAL A 168 1.18 33.24 -14.96
CA VAL A 168 2.20 33.27 -13.92
C VAL A 168 1.78 34.34 -12.93
N SER A 169 1.22 33.92 -11.80
CA SER A 169 0.82 34.81 -10.72
C SER A 169 1.94 34.87 -9.70
N ILE A 170 2.41 36.07 -9.38
CA ILE A 170 3.35 36.31 -8.28
C ILE A 170 2.58 36.99 -7.17
N ASN A 171 2.56 36.36 -5.99
CA ASN A 171 1.92 36.92 -4.82
C ASN A 171 2.69 38.15 -4.28
N GLN A 172 2.09 38.88 -3.34
CA GLN A 172 2.67 40.10 -2.77
C GLN A 172 4.04 39.88 -2.11
N HIS A 173 4.33 38.64 -1.70
CA HIS A 173 5.60 38.22 -1.09
C HIS A 173 6.66 37.89 -2.13
N GLY A 174 6.32 37.87 -3.43
CA GLY A 174 7.25 37.59 -4.53
C GLY A 174 7.48 36.10 -4.78
N PHE A 175 6.54 35.23 -4.38
CA PHE A 175 6.53 33.80 -4.68
C PHE A 175 5.46 33.48 -5.73
N ARG A 176 5.65 32.41 -6.51
CA ARG A 176 4.69 32.03 -7.55
C ARG A 176 3.48 31.33 -6.93
N GLY A 177 2.28 31.64 -7.41
CA GLY A 177 1.01 31.04 -6.97
C GLY A 177 0.19 31.95 -6.05
N SER A 178 -0.65 31.33 -5.23
CA SER A 178 -1.65 32.01 -4.39
C SER A 178 -1.04 32.86 -3.26
N GLU A 179 -1.85 33.78 -2.74
CA GLU A 179 -1.53 34.56 -1.54
C GLU A 179 -1.54 33.69 -0.28
N PHE A 180 -0.68 34.04 0.68
CA PHE A 180 -0.67 33.45 2.03
C PHE A 180 -0.27 34.50 3.07
N LEU A 181 -0.63 34.23 4.34
CA LEU A 181 -0.32 35.12 5.45
C LEU A 181 1.14 34.93 5.92
N GLU A 182 1.84 36.05 6.16
CA GLU A 182 3.21 36.03 6.68
C GLU A 182 3.26 35.35 8.06
N GLU A 183 2.32 35.71 8.95
CA GLU A 183 2.11 35.03 10.23
C GLU A 183 1.49 33.63 10.00
N LYS A 184 2.16 32.60 10.54
CA LYS A 184 1.73 31.19 10.46
C LYS A 184 0.86 30.83 11.67
N SER A 185 -0.32 30.25 11.43
CA SER A 185 -1.13 29.63 12.49
C SER A 185 -0.50 28.32 12.97
N SER A 186 -0.79 27.87 14.19
CA SER A 186 -0.29 26.59 14.72
C SER A 186 -0.71 25.37 13.91
N ASP A 187 -1.82 25.46 13.20
CA ASP A 187 -2.46 24.33 12.51
C ASP A 187 -1.99 24.23 11.04
N ILE A 188 -1.02 25.07 10.64
CA ILE A 188 -0.44 25.10 9.29
C ILE A 188 0.97 24.52 9.31
N TYR A 189 1.22 23.51 8.48
CA TYR A 189 2.55 23.01 8.17
C TYR A 189 3.04 23.60 6.84
N ARG A 190 4.04 24.46 6.87
CA ARG A 190 4.47 25.28 5.73
C ARG A 190 5.75 24.75 5.08
N ILE A 191 5.62 24.33 3.84
CA ILE A 191 6.71 23.79 3.03
C ILE A 191 7.08 24.76 1.92
N PHE A 192 8.36 25.14 1.84
CA PHE A 192 8.87 25.91 0.71
C PHE A 192 9.57 25.01 -0.30
N ALA A 193 9.06 25.00 -1.52
CA ALA A 193 9.72 24.41 -2.68
C ALA A 193 10.70 25.43 -3.28
N VAL A 194 12.00 25.19 -3.10
CA VAL A 194 13.10 26.03 -3.58
C VAL A 194 13.80 25.31 -4.72
N GLY A 195 14.25 26.06 -5.72
CA GLY A 195 15.01 25.53 -6.83
C GLY A 195 15.09 26.52 -7.98
N GLY A 196 15.67 26.04 -9.07
CA GLY A 196 15.85 26.82 -10.29
C GLY A 196 14.55 27.05 -11.08
N SER A 197 14.73 27.21 -12.39
CA SER A 197 13.64 27.48 -13.34
C SER A 197 12.63 26.33 -13.48
N THR A 198 13.00 25.09 -13.19
CA THR A 198 12.06 23.95 -13.15
C THR A 198 11.08 24.08 -11.98
N THR A 199 11.56 24.37 -10.77
CA THR A 199 10.68 24.67 -9.61
C THR A 199 9.83 25.90 -9.86
N HIS A 200 10.41 26.95 -10.47
CA HIS A 200 9.65 28.14 -10.85
C HIS A 200 8.54 27.83 -11.86
N GLY A 201 8.68 26.79 -12.69
CA GLY A 201 7.73 26.41 -13.75
C GLY A 201 7.92 27.18 -15.05
N ALA A 202 9.18 27.41 -15.46
CA ALA A 202 9.53 28.14 -16.68
C ALA A 202 9.09 27.48 -17.99
N SER A 203 8.74 26.20 -17.97
CA SER A 203 8.41 25.35 -19.13
C SER A 203 7.08 25.65 -19.81
N LEU A 204 6.58 26.89 -19.70
CA LEU A 204 5.27 27.26 -20.25
C LEU A 204 4.16 26.36 -19.69
N VAL A 205 4.08 26.30 -18.36
CA VAL A 205 3.00 25.63 -17.60
C VAL A 205 2.25 26.65 -16.75
N ASN A 206 0.96 26.42 -16.50
CA ASN A 206 0.17 27.29 -15.62
C ASN A 206 0.58 27.16 -14.16
N ASP A 207 0.12 28.08 -13.30
CA ASP A 207 0.42 28.07 -11.87
C ASP A 207 0.05 26.73 -11.20
N ASP A 208 -1.05 26.11 -11.62
CA ASP A 208 -1.57 24.83 -11.15
C ASP A 208 -0.87 23.60 -11.75
N GLU A 209 0.09 23.79 -12.65
CA GLU A 209 0.81 22.72 -13.36
C GLU A 209 2.32 22.67 -13.02
N THR A 210 2.76 23.47 -12.04
CA THR A 210 4.10 23.37 -11.47
C THR A 210 4.20 22.17 -10.52
N TRP A 211 5.37 21.57 -10.34
CA TRP A 211 5.49 20.44 -9.40
C TRP A 211 5.09 20.80 -7.96
N PRO A 212 5.36 22.03 -7.43
CA PRO A 212 4.85 22.40 -6.10
C PRO A 212 3.32 22.52 -6.06
N ALA A 213 2.69 22.93 -7.17
CA ALA A 213 1.23 23.03 -7.24
C ALA A 213 0.56 21.66 -7.36
N PHE A 214 1.11 20.74 -8.15
CA PHE A 214 0.65 19.34 -8.15
C PHE A 214 0.83 18.70 -6.77
N LEU A 215 1.93 18.99 -6.07
CA LEU A 215 2.14 18.49 -4.71
C LEU A 215 1.04 18.99 -3.76
N GLN A 216 0.69 20.28 -3.82
CA GLN A 216 -0.44 20.82 -3.06
C GLN A 216 -1.76 20.10 -3.41
N GLN A 217 -2.03 19.84 -4.70
CA GLN A 217 -3.24 19.14 -5.13
C GLN A 217 -3.30 17.71 -4.60
N ILE A 218 -2.18 16.98 -4.64
CA ILE A 218 -2.07 15.61 -4.12
C ILE A 218 -2.37 15.61 -2.62
N ILE A 219 -1.78 16.53 -1.86
CA ILE A 219 -1.96 16.63 -0.41
C ILE A 219 -3.40 17.02 -0.05
N ASN A 220 -4.02 17.94 -0.79
CA ASN A 220 -5.41 18.34 -0.57
C ASN A 220 -6.40 17.17 -0.72
N GLN A 221 -6.05 16.11 -1.46
CA GLN A 221 -6.89 14.92 -1.63
C GLN A 221 -6.81 13.95 -0.44
N LYS A 222 -5.89 14.15 0.52
CA LYS A 222 -5.66 13.22 1.62
C LYS A 222 -6.49 13.49 2.89
N ASN A 223 -7.28 14.56 2.92
CA ASN A 223 -8.12 14.93 4.07
C ASN A 223 -7.36 14.91 5.43
N LEU A 224 -6.15 15.46 5.46
CA LEU A 224 -5.31 15.49 6.67
C LEU A 224 -5.90 16.44 7.72
N GLU A 225 -5.67 16.13 9.00
CA GLU A 225 -6.10 16.98 10.13
C GLU A 225 -5.32 18.32 10.21
N ILE A 226 -4.11 18.36 9.64
CA ILE A 226 -3.26 19.54 9.55
C ILE A 226 -3.29 20.13 8.14
N GLU A 227 -3.35 21.47 8.04
CA GLU A 227 -3.30 22.14 6.75
C GLU A 227 -1.84 22.22 6.27
N ILE A 228 -1.50 21.50 5.21
CA ILE A 228 -0.17 21.60 4.60
C ILE A 228 -0.20 22.64 3.48
N GLN A 229 0.68 23.64 3.60
CA GLN A 229 0.81 24.74 2.64
C GLN A 229 2.14 24.63 1.88
N ILE A 230 2.07 24.39 0.56
CA ILE A 230 3.22 24.32 -0.34
C ILE A 230 3.41 25.66 -1.06
N ILE A 231 4.59 26.28 -0.88
CA ILE A 231 4.92 27.59 -1.45
C ILE A 231 5.99 27.41 -2.53
N ASN A 232 5.66 27.83 -3.76
CA ASN A 232 6.61 27.81 -4.88
C ASN A 232 7.56 29.02 -4.79
N ALA A 233 8.77 28.76 -4.30
CA ALA A 233 9.85 29.74 -4.21
C ALA A 233 10.95 29.50 -5.27
N GLY A 234 10.60 28.91 -6.40
CA GLY A 234 11.53 28.72 -7.51
C GLY A 234 12.00 30.04 -8.11
N ILE A 235 13.28 30.10 -8.49
CA ILE A 235 13.90 31.27 -9.13
C ILE A 235 14.49 30.87 -10.49
N MET A 236 14.15 31.63 -11.52
CA MET A 236 14.74 31.48 -12.85
C MET A 236 16.28 31.48 -12.82
N ALA A 237 16.88 30.42 -13.36
CA ALA A 237 18.32 30.22 -13.49
C ALA A 237 19.11 30.35 -12.17
N ALA A 238 18.48 30.10 -11.01
CA ALA A 238 19.18 30.14 -9.74
C ALA A 238 20.11 28.95 -9.57
N THR A 239 21.24 29.23 -8.91
CA THR A 239 22.17 28.24 -8.38
C THR A 239 21.98 28.12 -6.87
N THR A 240 22.55 27.08 -6.27
CA THR A 240 22.58 26.90 -4.81
C THR A 240 22.99 28.14 -4.01
N GLU A 241 23.90 28.97 -4.53
CA GLU A 241 24.35 30.20 -3.86
C GLU A 241 23.21 31.20 -3.69
N ARG A 242 22.45 31.44 -4.77
CA ARG A 242 21.32 32.37 -4.78
C ARG A 242 20.15 31.83 -3.98
N GLU A 243 19.94 30.52 -4.03
CA GLU A 243 18.90 29.84 -3.26
C GLU A 243 19.19 29.90 -1.76
N PHE A 244 20.43 29.63 -1.35
CA PHE A 244 20.85 29.78 0.05
C PHE A 244 20.70 31.23 0.55
N GLU A 245 21.03 32.21 -0.27
CA GLU A 245 20.81 33.62 0.06
C GLU A 245 19.32 33.93 0.25
N MET A 246 18.45 33.46 -0.65
CA MET A 246 17.00 33.65 -0.53
C MET A 246 16.46 32.95 0.73
N ILE A 247 16.90 31.73 1.02
CA ILE A 247 16.49 31.00 2.21
C ILE A 247 16.87 31.80 3.45
N SER A 248 18.16 32.12 3.60
CA SER A 248 18.71 32.76 4.80
C SER A 248 18.23 34.19 5.05
N LYS A 249 17.89 34.94 4.00
CA LYS A 249 17.49 36.36 4.13
C LYS A 249 15.99 36.61 4.02
N LYS A 250 15.24 35.71 3.39
CA LYS A 250 13.83 35.91 3.07
C LYS A 250 12.94 34.79 3.60
N ILE A 251 13.13 33.54 3.15
CA ILE A 251 12.19 32.44 3.45
C ILE A 251 12.09 32.17 4.96
N VAL A 252 13.20 32.22 5.69
CA VAL A 252 13.21 32.00 7.15
C VAL A 252 12.33 32.97 7.93
N LYS A 253 11.95 34.13 7.36
CA LYS A 253 11.04 35.09 8.00
C LYS A 253 9.58 34.65 7.95
N PHE A 254 9.24 33.71 7.08
CA PHE A 254 7.91 33.15 6.91
C PHE A 254 7.70 31.85 7.70
N ASP A 255 8.56 31.58 8.70
CA ASP A 255 8.45 30.46 9.63
C ASP A 255 8.22 29.09 8.93
N PRO A 256 9.13 28.66 8.02
CA PRO A 256 8.98 27.39 7.32
C PRO A 256 9.09 26.22 8.29
N ASP A 257 8.30 25.17 8.09
CA ASP A 257 8.47 23.88 8.77
C ASP A 257 9.40 22.96 7.96
N MET A 258 9.39 23.10 6.64
CA MET A 258 10.26 22.35 5.73
C MET A 258 10.69 23.17 4.53
N ILE A 259 11.91 22.92 4.05
CA ILE A 259 12.41 23.40 2.77
C ILE A 259 12.82 22.20 1.90
N ILE A 260 12.26 22.13 0.70
CA ILE A 260 12.63 21.14 -0.32
C ILE A 260 13.41 21.88 -1.40
N MET A 261 14.69 21.54 -1.56
CA MET A 261 15.54 22.06 -2.63
C MET A 261 15.59 21.07 -3.79
N TYR A 262 15.03 21.45 -4.93
CA TYR A 262 15.06 20.69 -6.17
C TYR A 262 16.05 21.35 -7.13
N ASP A 263 17.26 20.77 -7.24
CA ASP A 263 18.44 21.53 -7.65
C ASP A 263 19.52 20.65 -8.33
N GLY A 264 20.60 21.28 -8.80
CA GLY A 264 21.79 20.63 -9.36
C GLY A 264 22.03 20.95 -10.84
N TRP A 265 20.98 21.29 -11.60
CA TRP A 265 21.12 21.55 -13.04
C TRP A 265 21.84 22.87 -13.33
N ASN A 266 21.40 24.01 -12.76
CA ASN A 266 22.08 25.29 -12.98
C ASN A 266 23.49 25.30 -12.37
N ASP A 267 23.66 24.61 -11.24
CA ASP A 267 24.92 24.43 -10.55
C ASP A 267 25.94 23.69 -11.41
N SER A 268 25.53 22.63 -12.12
CA SER A 268 26.46 21.86 -12.95
C SER A 268 27.16 22.68 -14.04
N TYR A 269 26.54 23.78 -14.47
CA TYR A 269 27.14 24.73 -15.41
C TYR A 269 28.00 25.80 -14.74
N ASN A 270 27.55 26.30 -13.59
CA ASN A 270 27.99 27.60 -13.09
C ASN A 270 28.89 27.52 -11.86
N LEU A 271 28.82 26.42 -11.10
CA LEU A 271 29.50 26.30 -9.81
C LEU A 271 30.41 25.05 -9.76
N PRO A 272 31.55 25.13 -9.06
CA PRO A 272 32.34 23.95 -8.72
C PRO A 272 31.58 23.00 -7.79
N LEU A 273 31.83 21.69 -7.93
CA LEU A 273 31.21 20.63 -7.10
C LEU A 273 31.18 20.97 -5.61
N GLU A 274 32.34 21.30 -5.04
CA GLU A 274 32.49 21.58 -3.60
C GLU A 274 31.62 22.76 -3.16
N GLN A 275 31.46 23.78 -4.01
CA GLN A 275 30.67 24.95 -3.67
C GLN A 275 29.17 24.61 -3.56
N SER A 276 28.64 23.81 -4.50
CA SER A 276 27.25 23.36 -4.44
C SER A 276 27.00 22.46 -3.23
N LEU A 277 27.92 21.52 -2.94
CA LEU A 277 27.85 20.66 -1.75
C LEU A 277 27.89 21.46 -0.45
N ASP A 278 28.78 22.46 -0.35
CA ASP A 278 28.88 23.35 0.81
C ASP A 278 27.64 24.22 1.00
N ASN A 279 27.03 24.70 -0.09
CA ASN A 279 25.81 25.48 -0.04
C ASN A 279 24.62 24.64 0.47
N TRP A 280 24.39 23.44 -0.09
CA TRP A 280 23.34 22.53 0.40
C TRP A 280 23.57 22.17 1.87
N LYS A 281 24.81 21.83 2.24
CA LYS A 281 25.18 21.58 3.65
C LYS A 281 24.90 22.77 4.55
N SER A 282 25.09 23.99 4.05
CA SER A 282 24.81 25.22 4.80
C SER A 282 23.31 25.45 5.00
N VAL A 283 22.47 25.12 4.02
CA VAL A 283 21.00 25.12 4.16
C VAL A 283 20.57 24.11 5.23
N CYS A 284 21.08 22.89 5.17
CA CYS A 284 20.71 21.85 6.14
C CYS A 284 21.15 22.21 7.58
N LYS A 285 22.34 22.80 7.75
CA LYS A 285 22.77 23.35 9.05
C LYS A 285 21.90 24.51 9.52
N LEU A 286 21.42 25.35 8.61
CA LEU A 286 20.51 26.44 8.93
C LEU A 286 19.16 25.91 9.40
N GLY A 287 18.62 24.89 8.73
CA GLY A 287 17.39 24.19 9.12
C GLY A 287 17.47 23.64 10.53
N ASN A 288 18.52 22.87 10.84
CA ASN A 288 18.78 22.37 12.20
C ASN A 288 18.88 23.49 13.24
N LYS A 289 19.44 24.65 12.88
CA LYS A 289 19.59 25.79 13.79
C LYS A 289 18.28 26.54 14.02
N GLN A 290 17.41 26.59 13.02
CA GLN A 290 16.15 27.34 13.04
C GLN A 290 14.91 26.45 13.14
N ASN A 291 15.10 25.15 13.38
CA ASN A 291 14.06 24.16 13.60
C ASN A 291 13.11 23.96 12.41
N PHE A 292 13.66 23.85 11.20
CA PHE A 292 12.93 23.41 10.01
C PHE A 292 13.65 22.27 9.31
N GLU A 293 12.88 21.38 8.70
CA GLU A 293 13.37 20.22 7.98
C GLU A 293 13.92 20.59 6.60
N THR A 294 14.90 19.84 6.10
CA THR A 294 15.52 20.11 4.80
C THR A 294 15.65 18.85 3.98
N ILE A 295 15.05 18.86 2.78
CA ILE A 295 15.18 17.82 1.77
C ILE A 295 15.97 18.36 0.60
N ILE A 296 17.06 17.70 0.21
CA ILE A 296 17.83 18.03 -1.00
C ILE A 296 17.55 16.98 -2.07
N ILE A 297 17.07 17.41 -3.23
CA ILE A 297 16.72 16.56 -4.36
C ILE A 297 17.59 16.94 -5.55
N ILE A 298 18.33 15.96 -6.08
CA ILE A 298 19.07 16.13 -7.34
C ILE A 298 18.08 16.04 -8.49
N GLN A 299 17.88 17.17 -9.18
CA GLN A 299 17.01 17.29 -10.34
C GLN A 299 17.48 16.37 -11.49
N PRO A 300 16.61 15.51 -12.05
CA PRO A 300 16.87 14.84 -13.31
C PRO A 300 16.91 15.83 -14.47
N ILE A 301 17.78 15.53 -15.44
CA ILE A 301 17.92 16.30 -16.68
C ILE A 301 17.82 15.35 -17.86
N LEU A 302 17.59 15.87 -19.06
CA LEU A 302 17.43 15.04 -20.24
C LEU A 302 18.69 14.18 -20.47
N GLY A 303 18.51 12.85 -20.41
CA GLY A 303 19.58 11.87 -20.52
C GLY A 303 20.11 11.34 -19.17
N SER A 304 19.56 11.77 -18.04
CA SER A 304 19.70 11.05 -16.77
C SER A 304 18.83 9.78 -16.77
N GLY A 305 19.20 8.80 -15.95
CA GLY A 305 18.51 7.51 -15.90
C GLY A 305 18.73 6.62 -17.12
N ASN A 306 17.83 5.65 -17.29
CA ASN A 306 17.85 4.63 -18.35
C ASN A 306 16.63 4.70 -19.28
N ARG A 307 15.79 5.74 -19.14
CA ARG A 307 14.58 5.96 -19.96
C ARG A 307 14.86 5.92 -21.47
N ILE A 308 13.94 5.32 -22.22
CA ILE A 308 13.90 5.42 -23.70
C ILE A 308 13.34 6.79 -24.10
N LEU A 309 14.16 7.60 -24.77
CA LEU A 309 13.82 8.97 -25.17
C LEU A 309 12.94 9.03 -26.42
N THR A 310 12.06 10.04 -26.50
CA THR A 310 11.24 10.31 -27.70
C THR A 310 12.04 10.99 -28.81
N ASP A 311 11.51 11.02 -30.04
CA ASP A 311 12.14 11.69 -31.18
C ASP A 311 12.38 13.19 -30.90
N GLN A 312 11.47 13.85 -30.18
CA GLN A 312 11.65 15.24 -29.72
C GLN A 312 12.86 15.36 -28.78
N GLU A 313 12.96 14.49 -27.79
CA GLU A 313 14.00 14.54 -26.77
C GLU A 313 15.39 14.21 -27.35
N ILE A 314 15.45 13.26 -28.28
CA ILE A 314 16.68 12.97 -29.04
C ILE A 314 17.09 14.17 -29.89
N TYR A 315 16.12 14.82 -30.54
CA TYR A 315 16.38 16.03 -31.29
C TYR A 315 16.93 17.14 -30.38
N LEU A 316 16.36 17.34 -29.19
CA LEU A 316 16.84 18.31 -28.20
C LEU A 316 18.29 18.01 -27.76
N LEU A 317 18.60 16.74 -27.47
CA LEU A 317 19.97 16.32 -27.12
C LEU A 317 20.97 16.60 -28.25
N ASN A 318 20.61 16.26 -29.49
CA ASN A 318 21.51 16.38 -30.64
C ASN A 318 21.70 17.82 -31.15
N THR A 319 20.73 18.70 -30.90
CA THR A 319 20.75 20.08 -31.40
C THR A 319 21.16 21.12 -30.35
N SER A 320 21.27 20.73 -29.08
CA SER A 320 21.74 21.63 -28.04
C SER A 320 23.20 22.06 -28.28
N LYS A 321 23.48 23.33 -27.97
CA LYS A 321 24.85 23.88 -27.95
C LYS A 321 25.54 23.68 -26.60
N ASP A 322 24.81 23.22 -25.59
CA ASP A 322 25.28 23.05 -24.23
C ASP A 322 25.94 21.68 -24.03
N ASN A 323 26.98 21.62 -23.21
CA ASN A 323 27.72 20.38 -22.95
C ASN A 323 26.97 19.45 -21.97
N ASN A 324 25.85 18.88 -22.42
CA ASN A 324 24.97 18.05 -21.57
C ASN A 324 25.70 16.86 -20.92
N ILE A 325 26.75 16.33 -21.57
CA ILE A 325 27.56 15.22 -21.03
C ILE A 325 28.30 15.66 -19.76
N GLU A 326 28.85 16.87 -19.70
CA GLU A 326 29.51 17.39 -18.50
C GLU A 326 28.51 17.58 -17.36
N ASN A 327 27.29 18.02 -17.65
CA ASN A 327 26.24 18.16 -16.64
C ASN A 327 25.84 16.80 -16.06
N LEU A 328 25.59 15.80 -16.92
CA LEU A 328 25.29 14.44 -16.47
C LEU A 328 26.42 13.85 -15.61
N ASN A 329 27.68 14.16 -15.94
CA ASN A 329 28.82 13.75 -15.12
C ASN A 329 28.88 14.49 -13.77
N MET A 330 28.46 15.75 -13.73
CA MET A 330 28.36 16.52 -12.48
C MET A 330 27.22 16.02 -11.59
N LEU A 331 26.04 15.72 -12.16
CA LEU A 331 24.92 15.10 -11.43
C LEU A 331 25.35 13.80 -10.74
N LYS A 332 26.06 12.91 -11.46
CA LYS A 332 26.63 11.68 -10.85
C LYS A 332 27.55 11.97 -9.67
N LYS A 333 28.34 13.04 -9.74
CA LYS A 333 29.20 13.46 -8.62
C LYS A 333 28.36 13.96 -7.45
N TYR A 334 27.31 14.76 -7.68
CA TYR A 334 26.37 15.15 -6.62
C TYR A 334 25.73 13.92 -5.96
N SER A 335 25.18 13.01 -6.76
CA SER A 335 24.54 11.77 -6.30
C SER A 335 25.48 10.89 -5.48
N SER A 336 26.75 10.78 -5.86
CA SER A 336 27.76 10.03 -5.09
C SER A 336 28.09 10.63 -3.71
N ASN A 337 27.75 11.90 -3.49
CA ASN A 337 28.01 12.62 -2.23
C ASN A 337 26.77 12.78 -1.33
N LEU A 338 25.57 12.36 -1.79
CA LEU A 338 24.32 12.51 -1.02
C LEU A 338 24.39 11.85 0.36
N LYS A 339 25.00 10.66 0.47
CA LYS A 339 25.16 9.95 1.74
C LYS A 339 25.94 10.76 2.81
N GLU A 340 26.86 11.63 2.39
CA GLU A 340 27.56 12.52 3.33
C GLU A 340 26.70 13.73 3.72
N LEU A 341 25.90 14.24 2.78
CA LEU A 341 24.94 15.33 3.04
C LEU A 341 23.79 14.90 3.95
N ASP A 342 23.33 13.65 3.84
CA ASP A 342 22.32 13.02 4.71
C ASP A 342 22.66 13.13 6.20
N LYS A 343 23.94 13.25 6.57
CA LYS A 343 24.36 13.47 7.97
C LYS A 343 23.97 14.85 8.51
N HIS A 344 23.56 15.76 7.64
CA HIS A 344 23.26 17.15 7.97
C HIS A 344 21.83 17.54 7.63
N CYS A 345 21.22 16.93 6.61
CA CYS A 345 19.87 17.21 6.14
C CYS A 345 18.87 16.23 6.75
N THR A 346 17.58 16.57 6.75
CA THR A 346 16.52 15.60 7.09
C THR A 346 16.55 14.43 6.12
N LYS A 347 16.69 14.71 4.81
CA LYS A 347 16.83 13.69 3.77
C LYS A 347 17.52 14.26 2.55
N THR A 348 18.24 13.43 1.81
CA THR A 348 18.73 13.74 0.47
C THR A 348 18.35 12.62 -0.48
N VAL A 349 18.00 12.98 -1.72
CA VAL A 349 17.41 12.04 -2.68
C VAL A 349 17.93 12.31 -4.09
N ASN A 350 18.16 11.23 -4.84
CA ASN A 350 18.52 11.27 -6.24
C ASN A 350 17.30 11.00 -7.12
N PHE A 351 16.85 11.99 -7.90
CA PHE A 351 15.74 11.81 -8.83
C PHE A 351 16.18 11.49 -10.27
N GLU A 352 17.45 11.22 -10.56
CA GLU A 352 17.96 10.96 -11.92
C GLU A 352 17.13 9.95 -12.74
N ASN A 353 16.49 8.98 -12.08
CA ASN A 353 15.81 7.85 -12.71
C ASN A 353 14.27 7.87 -12.57
N ILE A 354 13.67 8.92 -12.00
CA ILE A 354 12.21 8.94 -11.72
C ILE A 354 11.34 8.85 -12.98
N PHE A 355 11.92 9.10 -14.15
CA PHE A 355 11.23 9.02 -15.43
C PHE A 355 11.45 7.70 -16.17
N ASP A 356 12.25 6.76 -15.66
CA ASP A 356 12.66 5.54 -16.38
C ASP A 356 11.48 4.68 -16.90
N TYR A 357 10.32 4.76 -16.24
CA TYR A 357 9.09 4.03 -16.58
C TYR A 357 8.01 4.91 -17.24
N VAL A 358 8.40 6.07 -17.77
CA VAL A 358 7.46 7.04 -18.38
C VAL A 358 7.48 6.96 -19.90
N PHE A 359 6.39 6.42 -20.46
CA PHE A 359 6.17 6.21 -21.90
C PHE A 359 5.43 7.39 -22.56
N SER A 360 5.88 8.61 -22.31
CA SER A 360 5.36 9.87 -22.90
C SER A 360 6.47 10.92 -22.85
N PRO A 361 6.53 11.93 -23.74
CA PRO A 361 7.57 12.96 -23.66
C PRO A 361 7.43 13.79 -22.38
N VAL A 362 8.52 13.88 -21.60
CA VAL A 362 8.54 14.62 -20.32
C VAL A 362 9.37 15.88 -20.38
N TYR A 363 10.40 15.94 -21.23
CA TYR A 363 11.31 17.08 -21.30
C TYR A 363 10.95 18.05 -22.43
N VAL A 364 10.73 19.31 -22.06
CA VAL A 364 10.51 20.42 -23.02
C VAL A 364 11.83 20.89 -23.62
N ASP A 365 12.90 20.87 -22.83
CA ASP A 365 14.27 21.16 -23.24
C ASP A 365 15.26 20.23 -22.50
N LEU A 366 16.52 20.64 -22.27
CA LEU A 366 17.51 19.79 -21.61
C LEU A 366 17.25 19.52 -20.12
N GLY A 367 16.31 20.21 -19.46
CA GLY A 367 16.09 19.99 -18.03
C GLY A 367 14.74 20.45 -17.47
N HIS A 368 13.95 21.22 -18.22
CA HIS A 368 12.58 21.55 -17.83
C HIS A 368 11.59 20.47 -18.26
N THR A 369 10.64 20.20 -17.37
CA THR A 369 9.61 19.18 -17.53
C THR A 369 8.28 19.76 -17.98
N SER A 370 7.51 18.97 -18.72
CA SER A 370 6.10 19.23 -19.05
C SER A 370 5.21 19.17 -17.82
N SER A 371 3.93 19.52 -17.97
CA SER A 371 2.90 19.33 -16.93
C SER A 371 2.90 17.88 -16.40
N LEU A 372 3.00 16.88 -17.28
CA LEU A 372 3.14 15.47 -16.88
C LEU A 372 4.42 15.21 -16.06
N GLY A 373 5.58 15.72 -16.51
CA GLY A 373 6.83 15.55 -15.76
C GLY A 373 6.78 16.22 -14.39
N ASN A 374 6.17 17.41 -14.28
CA ASN A 374 5.95 18.10 -13.01
C ASN A 374 5.04 17.31 -12.06
N LYS A 375 3.98 16.69 -12.58
CA LYS A 375 3.11 15.81 -11.79
C LYS A 375 3.90 14.61 -11.25
N ILE A 376 4.72 13.97 -12.07
CA ILE A 376 5.54 12.82 -11.65
C ILE A 376 6.58 13.23 -10.59
N ILE A 377 7.22 14.40 -10.73
CA ILE A 377 8.08 14.95 -9.68
C ILE A 377 7.27 15.12 -8.37
N ALA A 378 6.08 15.71 -8.45
CA ALA A 378 5.22 15.92 -7.29
C ALA A 378 4.79 14.61 -6.62
N ASP A 379 4.41 13.58 -7.39
CA ASP A 379 4.07 12.24 -6.87
C ASP A 379 5.26 11.63 -6.10
N ASN A 380 6.47 11.72 -6.66
CA ASN A 380 7.68 11.22 -6.01
C ASN A 380 8.06 12.04 -4.76
N VAL A 381 7.87 13.36 -4.77
CA VAL A 381 8.07 14.19 -3.57
C VAL A 381 7.04 13.86 -2.51
N PHE A 382 5.77 13.69 -2.88
CA PHE A 382 4.72 13.33 -1.94
C PHE A 382 5.03 12.00 -1.24
N TYR A 383 5.51 11.00 -1.99
CA TYR A 383 5.95 9.73 -1.42
C TYR A 383 7.05 9.92 -0.36
N LEU A 384 8.04 10.78 -0.61
CA LEU A 384 9.06 11.11 0.40
C LEU A 384 8.47 11.78 1.64
N LEU A 385 7.46 12.63 1.45
CA LEU A 385 6.80 13.33 2.55
C LEU A 385 5.93 12.42 3.39
N GLN A 386 5.33 11.36 2.84
CA GLN A 386 4.57 10.40 3.63
C GLN A 386 5.42 9.82 4.76
N ASN A 387 6.64 9.38 4.44
CA ASN A 387 7.57 8.81 5.42
C ASN A 387 8.05 9.80 6.50
N ILE A 388 7.87 11.11 6.30
CA ILE A 388 8.34 12.16 7.21
C ILE A 388 7.17 12.79 8.00
N LEU A 389 6.05 13.06 7.32
CA LEU A 389 4.93 13.84 7.84
C LEU A 389 3.70 12.99 8.20
N ILE A 390 3.47 11.87 7.50
CA ILE A 390 2.23 11.09 7.59
C ILE A 390 2.59 9.69 8.08
N LYS A 391 2.59 9.50 9.40
CA LYS A 391 2.71 8.17 10.03
C LYS A 391 1.39 7.41 9.95
N ASP A 392 0.88 7.16 8.75
CA ASP A 392 -0.29 6.29 8.60
C ASP A 392 0.14 4.83 8.65
N GLU A 393 -0.60 4.06 9.46
CA GLU A 393 -0.60 2.59 9.55
C GLU A 393 -1.24 1.96 8.29
N ILE A 394 -0.68 2.25 7.12
CA ILE A 394 -0.94 1.46 5.91
C ILE A 394 0.36 0.77 5.54
N SER A 395 0.33 -0.52 5.84
CA SER A 395 1.35 -1.56 5.65
C SER A 395 2.66 -1.16 4.96
N ASP A 396 3.75 -1.50 5.66
CA ASP A 396 5.08 -1.81 5.12
C ASP A 396 5.06 -2.92 4.01
N SER A 397 3.91 -3.24 3.41
CA SER A 397 3.73 -4.38 2.48
C SER A 397 3.61 -4.01 1.01
N LEU A 398 3.67 -2.73 0.63
CA LEU A 398 4.26 -2.37 -0.67
C LEU A 398 5.75 -2.25 -0.43
N HIS A 399 6.42 -3.41 -0.30
CA HIS A 399 7.86 -3.50 -0.24
C HIS A 399 8.42 -2.55 -1.30
N GLU A 400 9.09 -1.50 -0.80
CA GLU A 400 9.73 -0.48 -1.60
C GLU A 400 10.37 -1.17 -2.79
N ILE A 401 9.86 -0.89 -3.99
CA ILE A 401 10.67 -1.13 -5.17
C ILE A 401 11.86 -0.20 -4.99
N ASN A 402 12.95 -0.76 -4.46
CA ASN A 402 14.20 -0.04 -4.29
C ASN A 402 14.81 0.14 -5.68
N TYR A 403 14.23 1.05 -6.46
CA TYR A 403 14.62 1.37 -7.83
C TYR A 403 16.12 1.70 -7.90
N LEU A 404 16.69 2.23 -6.80
CA LEU A 404 18.11 2.57 -6.66
C LEU A 404 19.01 1.33 -6.56
N GLU A 405 18.57 0.26 -5.91
CA GLU A 405 19.33 -0.99 -5.79
C GLU A 405 19.35 -1.74 -7.14
N TYR A 406 18.20 -1.85 -7.81
CA TYR A 406 18.10 -2.55 -9.11
C TYR A 406 18.69 -1.78 -10.29
N ALA A 407 18.68 -0.44 -10.27
CA ALA A 407 19.40 0.37 -11.27
C ALA A 407 20.93 0.17 -11.20
N SER A 408 21.46 -0.33 -10.08
CA SER A 408 22.87 -0.70 -9.96
C SER A 408 23.17 -2.09 -10.54
N ILE A 409 22.18 -3.00 -10.50
CA ILE A 409 22.24 -4.38 -11.01
C ILE A 409 22.28 -4.40 -12.55
N SER A 410 21.54 -3.50 -13.22
CA SER A 410 21.44 -3.47 -14.69
C SER A 410 22.70 -3.06 -15.44
N LYS A 411 23.80 -2.69 -14.76
CA LYS A 411 25.06 -2.26 -15.42
C LYS A 411 25.60 -3.27 -16.44
N ASN A 412 25.29 -4.55 -16.28
CA ASN A 412 25.68 -5.64 -17.17
C ASN A 412 24.48 -6.50 -17.65
N GLY A 413 23.25 -5.99 -17.54
CA GLY A 413 22.03 -6.72 -17.92
C GLY A 413 21.17 -5.93 -18.91
N ILE A 414 20.12 -6.58 -19.42
CA ILE A 414 19.17 -5.96 -20.35
C ILE A 414 18.20 -5.09 -19.55
N PHE A 415 18.03 -3.83 -19.95
CA PHE A 415 16.96 -2.97 -19.44
C PHE A 415 15.87 -2.87 -20.51
N ALA A 416 14.80 -3.63 -20.36
CA ALA A 416 13.71 -3.69 -21.32
C ALA A 416 12.35 -3.81 -20.60
N PRO A 417 11.95 -2.82 -19.79
CA PRO A 417 10.63 -2.82 -19.18
C PRO A 417 9.52 -2.58 -20.23
N ASN A 418 8.35 -3.17 -19.99
CA ASN A 418 7.14 -3.03 -20.80
C ASN A 418 7.33 -3.40 -22.29
N VAL A 419 8.07 -4.47 -22.56
CA VAL A 419 8.32 -4.94 -23.93
C VAL A 419 7.44 -6.16 -24.25
N ASP A 420 6.86 -6.16 -25.45
CA ASP A 420 6.14 -7.33 -25.99
C ASP A 420 7.14 -8.36 -26.54
N PHE A 421 7.31 -9.46 -25.82
CA PHE A 421 8.12 -10.60 -26.21
C PHE A 421 7.29 -11.80 -26.67
N LYS A 422 5.99 -11.64 -26.96
CA LYS A 422 5.10 -12.75 -27.28
C LYS A 422 5.65 -13.69 -28.34
N ASN A 423 5.53 -14.99 -28.07
CA ASN A 423 5.93 -16.07 -28.98
C ASN A 423 7.43 -16.06 -29.38
N LYS A 424 8.27 -15.32 -28.66
CA LYS A 424 9.73 -15.35 -28.88
C LYS A 424 10.34 -16.58 -28.24
N ASN A 425 11.59 -16.84 -28.59
CA ASN A 425 12.36 -17.95 -28.04
C ASN A 425 13.65 -17.42 -27.41
N PHE A 426 13.78 -17.66 -26.11
CA PHE A 426 14.90 -17.32 -25.24
C PHE A 426 15.58 -18.57 -24.66
N SER A 427 15.21 -19.76 -25.13
CA SER A 427 15.69 -21.01 -24.54
C SER A 427 17.22 -21.08 -24.53
N ASN A 428 17.79 -21.54 -23.41
CA ASN A 428 19.23 -21.69 -23.17
C ASN A 428 20.04 -20.38 -23.17
N MET A 429 19.40 -19.20 -23.14
CA MET A 429 20.13 -17.93 -23.08
C MET A 429 20.59 -17.61 -21.67
N ILE A 430 21.72 -16.90 -21.55
CA ILE A 430 22.17 -16.30 -20.29
C ILE A 430 21.87 -14.80 -20.33
N ILE A 431 20.94 -14.35 -19.49
CA ILE A 431 20.42 -12.98 -19.43
C ILE A 431 20.27 -12.57 -17.95
N LYS A 432 21.37 -12.68 -17.20
CA LYS A 432 21.41 -12.34 -15.77
C LYS A 432 21.27 -10.83 -15.55
N ASN A 433 20.96 -10.42 -14.32
CA ASN A 433 21.00 -9.02 -13.88
C ASN A 433 20.13 -8.06 -14.71
N SER A 434 19.04 -8.56 -15.30
CA SER A 434 18.23 -7.83 -16.27
C SER A 434 16.95 -7.28 -15.66
N ILE A 435 16.34 -6.26 -16.27
CA ILE A 435 15.08 -5.66 -15.87
C ILE A 435 14.10 -5.80 -17.04
N PHE A 436 13.02 -6.55 -16.81
CA PHE A 436 11.94 -6.79 -17.77
C PHE A 436 10.57 -6.41 -17.22
N ASP A 437 10.51 -5.60 -16.17
CA ASP A 437 9.27 -5.24 -15.50
C ASP A 437 8.14 -4.89 -16.47
N MET A 438 6.93 -5.39 -16.20
CA MET A 438 5.72 -5.18 -17.00
C MET A 438 5.79 -5.74 -18.44
N SER A 439 6.83 -6.49 -18.80
CA SER A 439 6.95 -7.09 -20.13
C SER A 439 5.98 -8.27 -20.30
N ASP A 440 5.63 -8.53 -21.56
CA ASP A 440 4.73 -9.60 -21.92
C ASP A 440 5.51 -10.79 -22.51
N PHE A 441 5.63 -11.85 -21.73
CA PHE A 441 6.26 -13.13 -22.07
C PHE A 441 5.23 -14.21 -22.42
N THR A 442 4.02 -13.83 -22.84
CA THR A 442 2.99 -14.81 -23.20
C THR A 442 3.47 -15.74 -24.31
N SER A 443 3.34 -17.05 -24.07
CA SER A 443 3.75 -18.12 -25.00
C SER A 443 5.24 -18.07 -25.41
N VAL A 444 6.10 -17.49 -24.58
CA VAL A 444 7.55 -17.44 -24.82
C VAL A 444 8.21 -18.75 -24.42
N ASN A 445 9.15 -19.24 -25.24
CA ASN A 445 9.99 -20.34 -24.84
C ASN A 445 11.20 -19.84 -24.03
N LEU A 446 11.21 -20.07 -22.72
CA LEU A 446 12.27 -19.71 -21.77
C LEU A 446 13.00 -20.95 -21.22
N SER A 447 12.85 -22.12 -21.85
CA SER A 447 13.44 -23.35 -21.32
C SER A 447 14.96 -23.24 -21.15
N ASN A 448 15.47 -23.66 -19.98
CA ASN A 448 16.88 -23.55 -19.60
C ASN A 448 17.48 -22.14 -19.66
N VAL A 449 16.67 -21.07 -19.67
CA VAL A 449 17.19 -19.69 -19.64
C VAL A 449 17.82 -19.41 -18.27
N ILE A 450 18.88 -18.62 -18.21
CA ILE A 450 19.49 -18.15 -16.97
C ILE A 450 19.17 -16.66 -16.80
N LEU A 451 18.15 -16.37 -15.99
CA LEU A 451 17.65 -15.05 -15.64
C LEU A 451 18.00 -14.65 -14.20
N SER A 452 18.91 -15.36 -13.52
CA SER A 452 19.26 -15.10 -12.12
C SER A 452 19.58 -13.63 -11.83
N ASN A 453 19.18 -13.14 -10.66
CA ASN A 453 19.34 -11.74 -10.19
C ASN A 453 18.61 -10.71 -11.07
N SER A 454 17.52 -11.10 -11.75
CA SER A 454 16.75 -10.19 -12.61
C SER A 454 15.52 -9.63 -11.91
N ARG A 455 15.02 -8.51 -12.42
CA ARG A 455 13.73 -7.94 -12.04
C ARG A 455 12.70 -8.22 -13.13
N LEU A 456 11.65 -8.93 -12.74
CA LEU A 456 10.55 -9.43 -13.56
C LEU A 456 9.22 -8.97 -12.94
N TYR A 457 9.19 -7.75 -12.40
CA TYR A 457 8.06 -7.22 -11.67
C TYR A 457 6.85 -7.09 -12.58
N SER A 458 5.69 -7.63 -12.19
CA SER A 458 4.45 -7.58 -12.98
C SER A 458 4.59 -8.15 -14.41
N VAL A 459 5.52 -9.07 -14.64
CA VAL A 459 5.70 -9.72 -15.94
C VAL A 459 4.59 -10.74 -16.20
N ASN A 460 4.10 -10.81 -17.44
CA ASN A 460 3.12 -11.81 -17.84
C ASN A 460 3.80 -13.04 -18.45
N PHE A 461 3.86 -14.17 -17.75
CA PHE A 461 4.40 -15.45 -18.25
C PHE A 461 3.32 -16.42 -18.75
N GLN A 462 2.09 -15.97 -18.99
CA GLN A 462 1.00 -16.87 -19.39
C GLN A 462 1.40 -17.80 -20.56
N ASN A 463 1.25 -19.11 -20.40
CA ASN A 463 1.65 -20.13 -21.39
C ASN A 463 3.14 -20.15 -21.78
N ALA A 464 4.03 -19.48 -21.04
CA ALA A 464 5.48 -19.57 -21.27
C ALA A 464 6.01 -20.96 -20.90
N ASN A 465 7.14 -21.36 -21.50
CA ASN A 465 7.85 -22.57 -21.11
C ASN A 465 9.06 -22.22 -20.25
N LEU A 466 8.98 -22.45 -18.93
CA LEU A 466 10.04 -22.16 -17.95
C LEU A 466 10.81 -23.41 -17.47
N ILE A 467 10.58 -24.57 -18.09
CA ILE A 467 11.21 -25.82 -17.68
C ILE A 467 12.75 -25.68 -17.73
N GLY A 468 13.43 -25.97 -16.62
CA GLY A 468 14.89 -25.87 -16.49
C GLY A 468 15.43 -24.45 -16.32
N ALA A 469 14.58 -23.41 -16.33
CA ALA A 469 15.03 -22.03 -16.18
C ALA A 469 15.61 -21.75 -14.78
N ASP A 470 16.66 -20.93 -14.73
CA ASP A 470 17.23 -20.40 -13.51
C ASP A 470 16.80 -18.95 -13.28
N LEU A 471 15.85 -18.79 -12.36
CA LEU A 471 15.29 -17.51 -11.91
C LEU A 471 15.80 -17.14 -10.52
N SER A 472 16.82 -17.81 -9.99
CA SER A 472 17.28 -17.58 -8.62
C SER A 472 17.61 -16.11 -8.32
N ASN A 473 17.32 -15.66 -7.10
CA ASN A 473 17.53 -14.27 -6.67
C ASN A 473 16.77 -13.22 -7.50
N SER A 474 15.76 -13.61 -8.26
CA SER A 474 14.98 -12.68 -9.07
C SER A 474 13.76 -12.17 -8.35
N ASN A 475 13.34 -10.94 -8.66
CA ASN A 475 12.09 -10.38 -8.18
C ASN A 475 10.98 -10.64 -9.20
N LEU A 476 10.03 -11.50 -8.83
CA LEU A 476 8.84 -11.84 -9.62
C LEU A 476 7.56 -11.31 -8.96
N SER A 477 7.65 -10.26 -8.16
CA SER A 477 6.48 -9.68 -7.50
C SER A 477 5.42 -9.29 -8.54
N TYR A 478 4.17 -9.67 -8.28
CA TYR A 478 3.01 -9.47 -9.16
C TYR A 478 3.13 -10.11 -10.56
N ALA A 479 4.09 -11.00 -10.79
CA ALA A 479 4.20 -11.71 -12.08
C ALA A 479 3.05 -12.72 -12.23
N ASN A 480 2.53 -12.85 -13.46
CA ASN A 480 1.55 -13.88 -13.80
C ASN A 480 2.27 -15.17 -14.19
N LEU A 481 2.30 -16.15 -13.28
CA LEU A 481 2.85 -17.48 -13.46
C LEU A 481 1.74 -18.54 -13.57
N SER A 482 0.47 -18.15 -13.67
CA SER A 482 -0.67 -19.06 -13.55
C SER A 482 -0.64 -20.19 -14.58
N GLY A 483 -0.99 -21.40 -14.13
CA GLY A 483 -1.11 -22.61 -14.95
C GLY A 483 0.20 -23.16 -15.51
N LEU A 484 1.36 -22.60 -15.17
CA LEU A 484 2.67 -23.05 -15.65
C LEU A 484 3.16 -24.33 -14.98
N ASP A 485 4.02 -25.06 -15.69
CA ASP A 485 4.82 -26.16 -15.13
C ASP A 485 6.19 -25.62 -14.69
N LEU A 486 6.39 -25.53 -13.39
CA LEU A 486 7.59 -24.99 -12.74
C LEU A 486 8.42 -26.09 -12.05
N SER A 487 8.12 -27.37 -12.32
CA SER A 487 8.71 -28.52 -11.60
C SER A 487 10.23 -28.58 -11.65
N ASP A 488 10.84 -28.09 -12.74
CA ASP A 488 12.29 -28.05 -12.96
C ASP A 488 12.85 -26.61 -12.98
N THR A 489 12.09 -25.62 -12.51
CA THR A 489 12.50 -24.21 -12.50
C THR A 489 13.16 -23.85 -11.18
N ASN A 490 14.38 -23.30 -11.22
CA ASN A 490 15.06 -22.83 -10.01
C ASN A 490 14.50 -21.47 -9.58
N LEU A 491 13.61 -21.47 -8.58
CA LEU A 491 13.07 -20.29 -7.92
C LEU A 491 13.74 -20.04 -6.56
N SER A 492 14.98 -20.48 -6.32
CA SER A 492 15.66 -20.24 -5.04
C SER A 492 15.83 -18.75 -4.78
N GLU A 493 15.49 -18.29 -3.57
CA GLU A 493 15.64 -16.88 -3.14
C GLU A 493 14.86 -15.86 -4.02
N THR A 494 13.82 -16.30 -4.73
CA THR A 494 12.97 -15.38 -5.50
C THR A 494 11.95 -14.67 -4.62
N ILE A 495 11.70 -13.39 -4.92
CA ILE A 495 10.61 -12.62 -4.32
C ILE A 495 9.32 -12.88 -5.12
N LEU A 496 8.25 -13.31 -4.45
CA LEU A 496 6.98 -13.76 -5.07
C LEU A 496 5.74 -13.03 -4.53
N ILE A 497 5.93 -11.91 -3.84
CA ILE A 497 4.85 -11.07 -3.29
C ILE A 497 3.88 -10.69 -4.40
N GLY A 498 2.58 -10.96 -4.22
CA GLY A 498 1.55 -10.62 -5.20
C GLY A 498 1.55 -11.47 -6.48
N ALA A 499 2.48 -12.42 -6.64
CA ALA A 499 2.57 -13.23 -7.86
C ALA A 499 1.36 -14.16 -8.01
N ASP A 500 0.91 -14.37 -9.24
CA ASP A 500 -0.16 -15.33 -9.54
C ASP A 500 0.43 -16.70 -9.86
N LEU A 501 0.37 -17.60 -8.88
CA LEU A 501 0.81 -19.00 -8.96
C LEU A 501 -0.38 -19.96 -9.12
N SER A 502 -1.60 -19.45 -9.37
CA SER A 502 -2.80 -20.28 -9.38
C SER A 502 -2.69 -21.41 -10.40
N ASN A 503 -3.14 -22.60 -10.00
CA ASN A 503 -3.12 -23.81 -10.84
C ASN A 503 -1.74 -24.20 -11.43
N THR A 504 -0.63 -23.72 -10.87
CA THR A 504 0.72 -24.11 -11.29
C THR A 504 1.10 -25.52 -10.81
N LYS A 505 2.03 -26.16 -11.51
CA LYS A 505 2.70 -27.36 -11.01
C LYS A 505 4.04 -26.95 -10.42
N LEU A 506 4.17 -27.09 -9.11
CA LEU A 506 5.34 -26.63 -8.38
C LEU A 506 6.44 -27.70 -8.22
N GLY A 507 6.12 -28.98 -8.39
CA GLY A 507 7.07 -30.07 -8.09
C GLY A 507 7.48 -30.05 -6.61
N ASP A 508 8.76 -30.34 -6.32
CA ASP A 508 9.33 -30.40 -4.97
C ASP A 508 9.79 -29.02 -4.42
N MET A 509 9.08 -27.95 -4.76
CA MET A 509 9.49 -26.59 -4.42
C MET A 509 9.42 -26.31 -2.92
N ASN A 510 10.46 -25.67 -2.37
CA ASN A 510 10.51 -25.24 -0.97
C ASN A 510 10.18 -23.75 -0.83
N PHE A 511 9.11 -23.42 -0.11
CA PHE A 511 8.77 -22.03 0.24
C PHE A 511 9.18 -21.63 1.66
N GLU A 512 9.90 -22.47 2.41
CA GLU A 512 10.33 -22.16 3.77
C GLU A 512 10.91 -20.75 3.92
N GLY A 513 10.38 -19.99 4.89
CA GLY A 513 10.81 -18.62 5.22
C GLY A 513 10.50 -17.56 4.15
N ARG A 514 9.77 -17.88 3.08
CA ARG A 514 9.51 -16.93 1.99
C ARG A 514 8.31 -16.02 2.27
N ASP A 515 8.40 -14.81 1.74
CA ASP A 515 7.29 -13.88 1.67
C ASP A 515 6.42 -14.14 0.44
N LEU A 516 5.21 -14.63 0.68
CA LEU A 516 4.15 -14.86 -0.30
C LEU A 516 2.94 -13.94 -0.05
N SER A 517 3.16 -12.80 0.59
CA SER A 517 2.08 -11.84 0.85
C SER A 517 1.38 -11.46 -0.45
N TYR A 518 0.05 -11.44 -0.44
CA TYR A 518 -0.82 -11.16 -1.59
C TYR A 518 -0.68 -12.11 -2.79
N ALA A 519 0.11 -13.17 -2.71
CA ALA A 519 0.26 -14.12 -3.82
C ALA A 519 -1.05 -14.89 -4.05
N ASN A 520 -1.40 -15.15 -5.31
CA ASN A 520 -2.52 -16.02 -5.65
C ASN A 520 -2.04 -17.47 -5.73
N LEU A 521 -2.36 -18.26 -4.71
CA LEU A 521 -2.02 -19.68 -4.57
C LEU A 521 -3.23 -20.57 -4.89
N SER A 522 -4.35 -20.01 -5.36
CA SER A 522 -5.61 -20.75 -5.50
C SER A 522 -5.51 -21.99 -6.40
N GLY A 523 -6.21 -23.05 -6.00
CA GLY A 523 -6.28 -24.31 -6.73
C GLY A 523 -5.00 -25.17 -6.69
N LEU A 524 -3.96 -24.76 -5.98
CA LEU A 524 -2.74 -25.55 -5.83
C LEU A 524 -2.92 -26.78 -4.94
N ASP A 525 -2.15 -27.83 -5.24
CA ASP A 525 -1.92 -28.95 -4.33
C ASP A 525 -0.63 -28.68 -3.55
N LEU A 526 -0.77 -28.24 -2.30
CA LEU A 526 0.34 -27.90 -1.42
C LEU A 526 0.57 -28.96 -0.34
N SER A 527 -0.09 -30.12 -0.44
CA SER A 527 -0.14 -31.15 0.62
C SER A 527 1.24 -31.65 1.08
N ASP A 528 2.25 -31.63 0.20
CA ASP A 528 3.62 -32.06 0.47
C ASP A 528 4.64 -30.90 0.45
N THR A 529 4.18 -29.65 0.40
CA THR A 529 5.02 -28.45 0.25
C THR A 529 5.44 -27.91 1.62
N ASN A 530 6.74 -27.65 1.82
CA ASN A 530 7.21 -27.01 3.03
C ASN A 530 6.89 -25.50 3.00
N LEU A 531 5.87 -25.11 3.77
CA LEU A 531 5.49 -23.72 4.03
C LEU A 531 5.98 -23.23 5.40
N SER A 532 6.93 -23.88 6.07
CA SER A 532 7.37 -23.44 7.41
C SER A 532 7.89 -21.99 7.36
N GLU A 533 7.50 -21.16 8.33
CA GLU A 533 7.93 -19.75 8.42
C GLU A 533 7.55 -18.85 7.22
N THR A 534 6.67 -19.29 6.30
CA THR A 534 6.18 -18.43 5.22
C THR A 534 5.27 -17.31 5.73
N ILE A 535 5.39 -16.13 5.11
CA ILE A 535 4.47 -15.01 5.29
C ILE A 535 3.36 -15.11 4.24
N LEU A 536 2.11 -15.09 4.69
CA LEU A 536 0.92 -15.35 3.87
C LEU A 536 -0.15 -14.24 3.99
N ILE A 537 0.26 -13.05 4.46
CA ILE A 537 -0.65 -11.91 4.64
C ILE A 537 -1.28 -11.53 3.30
N GLY A 538 -2.60 -11.50 3.21
CA GLY A 538 -3.32 -11.17 1.97
C GLY A 538 -3.28 -12.24 0.88
N ALA A 539 -2.65 -13.40 1.09
CA ALA A 539 -2.52 -14.42 0.06
C ALA A 539 -3.88 -15.10 -0.26
N ASP A 540 -4.09 -15.48 -1.52
CA ASP A 540 -5.27 -16.25 -1.92
C ASP A 540 -4.98 -17.75 -1.87
N LEU A 541 -5.52 -18.42 -0.85
CA LEU A 541 -5.43 -19.86 -0.63
C LEU A 541 -6.74 -20.57 -1.00
N SER A 542 -7.70 -19.89 -1.64
CA SER A 542 -9.00 -20.48 -1.93
C SER A 542 -8.87 -21.73 -2.79
N ASN A 543 -9.65 -22.77 -2.45
CA ASN A 543 -9.64 -24.06 -3.15
C ASN A 543 -8.28 -24.78 -3.20
N THR A 544 -7.31 -24.40 -2.37
CA THR A 544 -6.05 -25.14 -2.24
C THR A 544 -6.22 -26.44 -1.47
N LYS A 545 -5.38 -27.44 -1.75
CA LYS A 545 -5.24 -28.61 -0.88
C LYS A 545 -4.05 -28.40 0.03
N LEU A 546 -4.33 -28.32 1.33
CA LEU A 546 -3.32 -28.00 2.34
C LEU A 546 -2.76 -29.25 3.04
N GLY A 547 -3.40 -30.42 2.92
CA GLY A 547 -2.98 -31.61 3.67
C GLY A 547 -2.99 -31.36 5.18
N ASP A 548 -1.99 -31.90 5.89
CA ASP A 548 -1.85 -31.79 7.36
C ASP A 548 -1.07 -30.53 7.79
N MET A 549 -1.27 -29.39 7.11
CA MET A 549 -0.52 -28.16 7.39
C MET A 549 -0.78 -27.59 8.80
N ASN A 550 0.29 -27.06 9.42
CA ASN A 550 0.22 -26.33 10.68
C ASN A 550 0.33 -24.81 10.42
N PHE A 551 -0.73 -24.06 10.76
CA PHE A 551 -0.69 -22.61 10.75
C PHE A 551 -0.44 -21.98 12.11
N GLU A 552 -0.23 -22.74 13.18
CA GLU A 552 -0.05 -22.23 14.54
C GLU A 552 0.83 -20.97 14.63
N GLY A 553 0.30 -19.92 15.27
CA GLY A 553 0.98 -18.64 15.50
C GLY A 553 1.22 -17.78 14.25
N ARG A 554 0.76 -18.18 13.07
CA ARG A 554 1.00 -17.43 11.83
C ARG A 554 0.06 -16.25 11.65
N ASP A 555 0.57 -15.23 10.97
CA ASP A 555 -0.22 -14.12 10.48
C ASP A 555 -0.86 -14.44 9.12
N LEU A 556 -2.18 -14.58 9.11
CA LEU A 556 -3.02 -14.78 7.93
C LEU A 556 -3.96 -13.59 7.72
N SER A 557 -3.60 -12.41 8.22
CA SER A 557 -4.41 -11.21 8.05
C SER A 557 -4.68 -10.96 6.56
N TYR A 558 -5.93 -10.63 6.23
CA TYR A 558 -6.42 -10.41 4.87
C TYR A 558 -6.32 -11.59 3.89
N ALA A 559 -5.89 -12.78 4.33
CA ALA A 559 -5.79 -13.94 3.45
C ALA A 559 -7.17 -14.44 3.01
N ASN A 560 -7.29 -14.89 1.75
CA ASN A 560 -8.50 -15.56 1.26
C ASN A 560 -8.40 -17.06 1.54
N LEU A 561 -9.13 -17.51 2.56
CA LEU A 561 -9.24 -18.92 2.98
C LEU A 561 -10.56 -19.55 2.51
N SER A 562 -11.36 -18.85 1.70
CA SER A 562 -12.73 -19.25 1.37
C SER A 562 -12.81 -20.64 0.73
N GLY A 563 -13.85 -21.38 1.11
CA GLY A 563 -14.14 -22.73 0.60
C GLY A 563 -13.19 -23.84 1.05
N LEU A 564 -12.19 -23.55 1.88
CA LEU A 564 -11.26 -24.56 2.41
C LEU A 564 -11.92 -25.48 3.44
N ASP A 565 -11.42 -26.73 3.50
CA ASP A 565 -11.67 -27.65 4.60
C ASP A 565 -10.54 -27.51 5.62
N LEU A 566 -10.81 -26.79 6.71
CA LEU A 566 -9.86 -26.50 7.80
C LEU A 566 -10.18 -27.32 9.06
N SER A 567 -11.02 -28.35 8.94
CA SER A 567 -11.56 -29.11 10.08
C SER A 567 -10.48 -29.79 10.93
N ASP A 568 -9.35 -30.19 10.32
CA ASP A 568 -8.24 -30.86 10.97
C ASP A 568 -6.96 -29.98 11.06
N THR A 569 -7.08 -28.69 10.71
CA THR A 569 -5.95 -27.76 10.63
C THR A 569 -5.72 -27.06 11.96
N ASN A 570 -4.47 -27.07 12.47
CA ASN A 570 -4.13 -26.31 13.67
C ASN A 570 -4.02 -24.81 13.36
N LEU A 571 -5.06 -24.06 13.71
CA LEU A 571 -5.10 -22.60 13.67
C LEU A 571 -4.91 -21.97 15.06
N SER A 572 -4.26 -22.62 16.02
CA SER A 572 -4.02 -22.01 17.34
C SER A 572 -3.15 -20.75 17.22
N GLU A 573 -3.48 -19.67 17.93
CA GLU A 573 -2.70 -18.41 17.97
C GLU A 573 -2.53 -17.68 16.61
N THR A 574 -3.19 -18.11 15.53
CA THR A 574 -3.13 -17.39 14.24
C THR A 574 -3.83 -16.05 14.27
N ILE A 575 -3.31 -15.09 13.51
CA ILE A 575 -3.94 -13.77 13.32
C ILE A 575 -4.81 -13.86 12.06
N LEU A 576 -6.08 -13.47 12.17
CA LEU A 576 -7.10 -13.62 11.11
C LEU A 576 -7.83 -12.30 10.81
N ILE A 577 -7.23 -11.16 11.18
CA ILE A 577 -7.81 -9.83 10.96
C ILE A 577 -8.00 -9.62 9.45
N GLY A 578 -9.22 -9.30 9.01
CA GLY A 578 -9.53 -9.10 7.60
C GLY A 578 -9.56 -10.36 6.72
N ALA A 579 -9.33 -11.55 7.27
CA ALA A 579 -9.27 -12.79 6.48
C ALA A 579 -10.65 -13.19 5.94
N ASP A 580 -10.70 -13.78 4.74
CA ASP A 580 -11.92 -14.35 4.17
C ASP A 580 -12.06 -15.84 4.52
N LEU A 581 -12.96 -16.13 5.46
CA LEU A 581 -13.32 -17.47 5.92
C LEU A 581 -14.68 -17.92 5.37
N SER A 582 -15.28 -17.19 4.42
CA SER A 582 -16.60 -17.51 3.92
C SER A 582 -16.65 -18.92 3.31
N ASN A 583 -17.73 -19.65 3.63
CA ASN A 583 -17.95 -21.03 3.18
C ASN A 583 -16.84 -22.04 3.56
N THR A 584 -15.97 -21.71 4.52
CA THR A 584 -14.99 -22.67 5.05
C THR A 584 -15.64 -23.70 5.96
N LYS A 585 -15.04 -24.90 6.04
CA LYS A 585 -15.37 -25.86 7.10
C LYS A 585 -14.35 -25.71 8.23
N LEU A 586 -14.83 -25.32 9.40
CA LEU A 586 -13.96 -25.04 10.54
C LEU A 586 -13.86 -26.19 11.54
N GLY A 587 -14.72 -27.22 11.45
CA GLY A 587 -14.77 -28.29 12.46
C GLY A 587 -15.03 -27.74 13.88
N ASP A 588 -14.35 -28.29 14.88
CA ASP A 588 -14.49 -27.92 16.31
C ASP A 588 -13.55 -26.75 16.72
N MET A 589 -13.34 -25.78 15.82
CA MET A 589 -12.39 -24.68 16.04
C MET A 589 -12.78 -23.78 17.23
N ASN A 590 -11.78 -23.29 17.97
CA ASN A 590 -11.95 -22.33 19.07
C ASN A 590 -11.51 -20.92 18.64
N PHE A 591 -12.40 -19.92 18.75
CA PHE A 591 -12.11 -18.51 18.48
C PHE A 591 -12.10 -17.66 19.77
N GLU A 592 -12.03 -18.29 20.93
CA GLU A 592 -12.00 -17.59 22.22
C GLU A 592 -10.88 -16.55 22.29
N GLY A 593 -11.24 -15.31 22.65
CA GLY A 593 -10.31 -14.19 22.81
C GLY A 593 -9.65 -13.70 21.52
N ARG A 594 -10.05 -14.24 20.36
CA ARG A 594 -9.38 -13.96 19.09
C ARG A 594 -9.83 -12.63 18.48
N ASP A 595 -8.90 -11.94 17.83
CA ASP A 595 -9.23 -10.80 16.99
C ASP A 595 -9.63 -11.25 15.58
N LEU A 596 -10.91 -11.09 15.25
CA LEU A 596 -11.50 -11.34 13.93
C LEU A 596 -12.02 -10.04 13.32
N SER A 597 -11.46 -8.89 13.71
CA SER A 597 -11.87 -7.61 13.15
C SER A 597 -11.75 -7.63 11.63
N TYR A 598 -12.75 -7.11 10.93
CA TYR A 598 -12.86 -7.06 9.47
C TYR A 598 -12.87 -8.43 8.75
N ALA A 599 -12.88 -9.56 9.45
CA ALA A 599 -12.91 -10.88 8.82
C ALA A 599 -14.26 -11.15 8.14
N ASN A 600 -14.24 -11.84 6.99
CA ASN A 600 -15.45 -12.32 6.32
C ASN A 600 -15.81 -13.72 6.84
N LEU A 601 -16.84 -13.78 7.68
CA LEU A 601 -17.39 -15.00 8.30
C LEU A 601 -18.74 -15.38 7.69
N SER A 602 -19.14 -14.73 6.59
CA SER A 602 -20.48 -14.85 6.03
C SER A 602 -20.82 -16.29 5.62
N GLY A 603 -22.07 -16.67 5.86
CA GLY A 603 -22.60 -17.99 5.53
C GLY A 603 -22.11 -19.16 6.40
N LEU A 604 -21.24 -18.91 7.39
CA LEU A 604 -20.72 -19.97 8.25
C LEU A 604 -21.75 -20.51 9.24
N ASP A 605 -21.59 -21.78 9.61
CA ASP A 605 -22.28 -22.37 10.75
C ASP A 605 -21.38 -22.28 11.99
N LEU A 606 -21.59 -21.26 12.81
CA LEU A 606 -20.84 -21.00 14.04
C LEU A 606 -21.62 -21.44 15.30
N SER A 607 -22.65 -22.28 15.14
CA SER A 607 -23.58 -22.61 16.21
C SER A 607 -22.91 -23.30 17.42
N ASP A 608 -21.87 -24.10 17.15
CA ASP A 608 -21.11 -24.86 18.14
C ASP A 608 -19.69 -24.28 18.37
N THR A 609 -19.39 -23.11 17.78
CA THR A 609 -18.07 -22.48 17.87
C THR A 609 -17.96 -21.59 19.11
N ASN A 610 -16.88 -21.74 19.89
CA ASN A 610 -16.63 -20.86 21.03
C ASN A 610 -16.13 -19.49 20.54
N LEU A 611 -17.02 -18.50 20.57
CA LEU A 611 -16.75 -17.11 20.21
C LEU A 611 -16.56 -16.20 21.44
N SER A 612 -16.34 -16.76 22.64
CA SER A 612 -16.24 -15.96 23.87
C SER A 612 -15.07 -14.98 23.79
N GLU A 613 -15.27 -13.72 24.19
CA GLU A 613 -14.23 -12.68 24.15
C GLU A 613 -13.63 -12.37 22.76
N THR A 614 -14.19 -12.92 21.67
CA THR A 614 -13.77 -12.60 20.29
C THR A 614 -14.09 -11.15 19.93
N ILE A 615 -13.16 -10.46 19.27
CA ILE A 615 -13.34 -9.12 18.71
C ILE A 615 -13.88 -9.26 17.28
N LEU A 616 -14.98 -8.58 16.97
CA LEU A 616 -15.73 -8.71 15.71
C LEU A 616 -15.96 -7.37 15.01
N ILE A 617 -15.22 -6.31 15.38
CA ILE A 617 -15.38 -4.97 14.82
C ILE A 617 -15.16 -5.01 13.30
N GLY A 618 -16.11 -4.49 12.52
CA GLY A 618 -16.06 -4.50 11.05
C GLY A 618 -16.22 -5.88 10.39
N ALA A 619 -16.42 -6.96 11.14
CA ALA A 619 -16.52 -8.31 10.57
C ALA A 619 -17.81 -8.48 9.73
N ASP A 620 -17.76 -9.36 8.72
CA ASP A 620 -18.94 -9.78 7.97
C ASP A 620 -19.53 -11.06 8.55
N LEU A 621 -20.63 -10.93 9.28
CA LEU A 621 -21.41 -12.03 9.85
C LEU A 621 -22.72 -12.24 9.08
N SER A 622 -22.85 -11.72 7.87
CA SER A 622 -24.10 -11.84 7.13
C SER A 622 -24.47 -13.29 6.85
N ASN A 623 -25.75 -13.62 7.06
CA ASN A 623 -26.28 -14.98 6.88
C ASN A 623 -25.52 -16.07 7.68
N THR A 624 -24.97 -15.73 8.84
CA THR A 624 -24.22 -16.66 9.70
C THR A 624 -25.15 -17.33 10.70
N LYS A 625 -24.95 -18.62 11.00
CA LYS A 625 -25.67 -19.26 12.11
C LYS A 625 -24.89 -19.07 13.40
N LEU A 626 -25.36 -18.17 14.25
CA LEU A 626 -24.66 -17.75 15.47
C LEU A 626 -25.04 -18.52 16.74
N GLY A 627 -25.80 -19.61 16.63
CA GLY A 627 -26.23 -20.43 17.77
C GLY A 627 -26.76 -19.64 18.98
N ASP A 628 -26.44 -20.14 20.17
CA ASP A 628 -26.75 -19.55 21.48
C ASP A 628 -25.58 -18.68 22.03
N MET A 629 -24.79 -18.05 21.14
CA MET A 629 -23.70 -17.16 21.56
C MET A 629 -24.18 -16.08 22.54
N ASN A 630 -23.36 -15.72 23.53
CA ASN A 630 -23.64 -14.55 24.37
C ASN A 630 -23.36 -13.25 23.60
N PHE A 631 -24.41 -12.48 23.30
CA PHE A 631 -24.31 -11.18 22.62
C PHE A 631 -24.22 -9.99 23.59
N GLU A 632 -24.49 -10.19 24.89
CA GLU A 632 -24.55 -9.09 25.86
C GLU A 632 -23.21 -8.36 25.99
N GLY A 633 -23.23 -7.04 25.84
CA GLY A 633 -22.07 -6.17 26.04
C GLY A 633 -20.98 -6.29 24.97
N ARG A 634 -21.26 -6.95 23.85
CA ARG A 634 -20.30 -7.08 22.75
C ARG A 634 -20.15 -5.81 21.93
N ASP A 635 -18.97 -5.67 21.34
CA ASP A 635 -18.70 -4.64 20.35
C ASP A 635 -18.91 -5.19 18.93
N PHE A 636 -19.89 -4.64 18.23
CA PHE A 636 -20.24 -4.90 16.85
C PHE A 636 -20.16 -3.61 16.01
N GLU A 637 -19.30 -2.67 16.40
CA GLU A 637 -19.03 -1.49 15.58
C GLU A 637 -18.65 -1.92 14.16
N GLU A 638 -19.24 -1.26 13.16
CA GLU A 638 -19.06 -1.51 11.71
C GLU A 638 -19.39 -2.94 11.23
N THR A 639 -19.93 -3.81 12.09
CA THR A 639 -20.17 -5.22 11.74
C THR A 639 -21.34 -5.35 10.78
N ASN A 640 -21.18 -6.17 9.73
CA ASN A 640 -22.28 -6.56 8.86
C ASN A 640 -23.06 -7.73 9.49
N LEU A 641 -24.24 -7.42 10.04
CA LEU A 641 -25.13 -8.40 10.68
C LEU A 641 -26.32 -8.78 9.80
N ASN A 642 -26.27 -8.52 8.50
CA ASN A 642 -27.39 -8.71 7.58
C ASN A 642 -27.94 -10.14 7.55
N TYR A 643 -29.24 -10.28 7.34
CA TYR A 643 -29.97 -11.55 7.24
C TYR A 643 -29.95 -12.44 8.50
N ASN A 644 -29.45 -11.95 9.63
CA ASN A 644 -29.38 -12.73 10.86
C ASN A 644 -30.70 -12.73 11.62
N ASP A 645 -30.99 -13.84 12.31
CA ASP A 645 -32.11 -13.92 13.25
C ASP A 645 -31.64 -13.67 14.69
N PHE A 646 -32.01 -12.50 15.21
CA PHE A 646 -31.76 -12.10 16.59
C PHE A 646 -33.01 -12.15 17.47
N SER A 647 -34.10 -12.73 16.98
CA SER A 647 -35.32 -12.80 17.76
C SER A 647 -35.09 -13.56 19.07
N TYR A 648 -35.65 -13.02 20.16
CA TYR A 648 -35.50 -13.56 21.52
C TYR A 648 -34.06 -13.57 22.09
N LYS A 649 -33.08 -12.99 21.39
CA LYS A 649 -31.68 -12.93 21.86
C LYS A 649 -31.43 -11.75 22.79
N ASN A 650 -30.44 -11.90 23.69
CA ASN A 650 -30.00 -10.86 24.60
C ASN A 650 -28.81 -10.08 24.02
N LEU A 651 -29.08 -8.92 23.44
CA LEU A 651 -28.12 -7.98 22.83
C LEU A 651 -27.92 -6.73 23.72
N SER A 652 -28.26 -6.83 25.00
CA SER A 652 -28.21 -5.69 25.89
C SER A 652 -26.78 -5.20 26.06
N LYS A 653 -26.61 -3.88 26.24
CA LYS A 653 -25.31 -3.18 26.42
C LYS A 653 -24.34 -3.28 25.24
N SER A 654 -24.72 -3.90 24.13
CA SER A 654 -23.85 -4.07 22.97
C SER A 654 -23.71 -2.79 22.16
N ASN A 655 -22.55 -2.59 21.54
CA ASN A 655 -22.27 -1.48 20.62
C ASN A 655 -22.53 -1.92 19.18
N PHE A 656 -23.33 -1.16 18.45
CA PHE A 656 -23.71 -1.38 17.05
C PHE A 656 -23.48 -0.13 16.21
N LYS A 657 -22.58 0.77 16.63
CA LYS A 657 -22.23 1.96 15.85
C LYS A 657 -21.87 1.55 14.42
N GLU A 658 -22.56 2.13 13.43
CA GLU A 658 -22.31 1.91 12.00
C GLU A 658 -22.49 0.44 11.52
N ALA A 659 -23.13 -0.42 12.33
CA ALA A 659 -23.46 -1.79 11.94
C ALA A 659 -24.61 -1.85 10.91
N SER A 660 -24.65 -2.95 10.12
CA SER A 660 -25.70 -3.19 9.11
C SER A 660 -26.68 -4.28 9.56
N PHE A 661 -27.98 -4.07 9.34
CA PHE A 661 -29.07 -4.98 9.76
C PHE A 661 -30.08 -5.31 8.65
N TYR A 662 -29.72 -5.14 7.38
CA TYR A 662 -30.59 -5.47 6.25
C TYR A 662 -31.21 -6.86 6.39
N GLU A 663 -32.54 -6.96 6.30
CA GLU A 663 -33.35 -8.18 6.44
C GLU A 663 -33.08 -9.00 7.72
N SER A 664 -32.51 -8.36 8.75
CA SER A 664 -32.26 -9.00 10.04
C SER A 664 -33.49 -8.93 10.94
N ASN A 665 -33.74 -9.99 11.72
CA ASN A 665 -34.89 -10.07 12.61
C ASN A 665 -34.51 -9.61 14.02
N LEU A 666 -35.05 -8.48 14.48
CA LEU A 666 -34.83 -7.95 15.82
C LEU A 666 -36.03 -8.14 16.76
N GLU A 667 -37.16 -8.69 16.30
CA GLU A 667 -38.38 -8.78 17.12
C GLU A 667 -38.17 -9.59 18.42
N ASN A 668 -38.78 -9.14 19.51
CA ASN A 668 -38.70 -9.78 20.84
C ASN A 668 -37.29 -9.90 21.44
N SER A 669 -36.29 -9.22 20.89
CA SER A 669 -34.93 -9.19 21.43
C SER A 669 -34.80 -8.23 22.62
N ASN A 670 -33.79 -8.46 23.46
CA ASN A 670 -33.41 -7.52 24.50
C ASN A 670 -32.30 -6.60 23.99
N LEU A 671 -32.63 -5.33 23.71
CA LEU A 671 -31.71 -4.28 23.26
C LEU A 671 -31.44 -3.25 24.38
N SER A 672 -31.74 -3.58 25.63
CA SER A 672 -31.59 -2.60 26.71
C SER A 672 -30.14 -2.12 26.81
N LYS A 673 -29.95 -0.81 26.92
CA LYS A 673 -28.63 -0.15 27.01
C LYS A 673 -27.71 -0.34 25.80
N SER A 674 -28.19 -0.89 24.69
CA SER A 674 -27.38 -1.01 23.48
C SER A 674 -27.16 0.35 22.81
N ILE A 675 -26.16 0.43 21.94
CA ILE A 675 -25.76 1.66 21.24
C ILE A 675 -25.93 1.46 19.74
N PHE A 676 -26.87 2.17 19.13
CA PHE A 676 -27.04 2.31 17.70
C PHE A 676 -26.72 3.76 17.32
N ILE A 677 -25.58 4.00 16.70
CA ILE A 677 -25.17 5.31 16.21
C ILE A 677 -24.95 5.19 14.70
N ASN A 678 -25.56 6.08 13.91
CA ASN A 678 -25.49 6.04 12.44
C ASN A 678 -25.96 4.70 11.83
N VAL A 679 -26.96 4.04 12.42
CA VAL A 679 -27.49 2.76 11.91
C VAL A 679 -28.76 2.99 11.09
N ASP A 680 -28.88 2.32 9.94
CA ASP A 680 -30.14 2.26 9.19
C ASP A 680 -30.92 1.00 9.56
N LEU A 681 -32.11 1.17 10.14
CA LEU A 681 -33.02 0.10 10.51
C LEU A 681 -34.24 0.02 9.57
N THR A 682 -34.34 0.84 8.54
CA THR A 682 -35.53 0.92 7.66
C THR A 682 -35.77 -0.33 6.82
N GLU A 683 -34.75 -1.19 6.71
CA GLU A 683 -34.77 -2.43 5.94
C GLU A 683 -34.57 -3.68 6.82
N ILE A 684 -34.77 -3.58 8.14
CA ILE A 684 -34.85 -4.78 8.99
C ILE A 684 -36.07 -5.62 8.62
N LYS A 685 -36.00 -6.92 8.94
CA LYS A 685 -37.09 -7.86 8.67
C LYS A 685 -38.40 -7.36 9.28
N ASN A 686 -39.48 -7.44 8.50
CA ASN A 686 -40.82 -6.96 8.85
C ASN A 686 -40.93 -5.45 9.16
N LYS A 687 -39.84 -4.67 9.07
CA LYS A 687 -39.79 -3.27 9.53
C LYS A 687 -40.28 -3.11 10.98
N SER A 688 -39.97 -4.08 11.84
CA SER A 688 -40.56 -4.18 13.18
C SER A 688 -39.51 -4.39 14.27
N LEU A 689 -39.66 -3.59 15.33
CA LEU A 689 -39.02 -3.77 16.63
C LEU A 689 -40.03 -4.24 17.69
N LYS A 690 -41.12 -4.88 17.25
CA LYS A 690 -42.16 -5.35 18.15
C LYS A 690 -41.61 -6.29 19.21
N GLY A 691 -42.05 -6.08 20.46
CA GLY A 691 -41.65 -6.88 21.61
C GLY A 691 -40.21 -6.66 22.09
N THR A 692 -39.45 -5.77 21.46
CA THR A 692 -38.08 -5.47 21.90
C THR A 692 -38.06 -4.69 23.20
N ASP A 693 -37.06 -4.97 24.05
CA ASP A 693 -36.75 -4.12 25.20
C ASP A 693 -35.74 -3.04 24.78
N LEU A 694 -36.22 -1.79 24.66
CA LEU A 694 -35.40 -0.62 24.29
C LEU A 694 -34.95 0.21 25.51
N THR A 695 -35.07 -0.34 26.72
CA THR A 695 -34.77 0.39 27.96
C THR A 695 -33.35 0.95 27.92
N GLU A 696 -33.21 2.28 28.00
CA GLU A 696 -31.93 3.00 27.96
C GLU A 696 -31.08 2.78 26.68
N ALA A 697 -31.66 2.22 25.61
CA ALA A 697 -30.99 2.08 24.33
C ALA A 697 -30.73 3.45 23.67
N VAL A 698 -29.68 3.53 22.86
CA VAL A 698 -29.29 4.73 22.11
C VAL A 698 -29.48 4.48 20.62
N PHE A 699 -30.11 5.41 19.92
CA PHE A 699 -30.39 5.39 18.48
C PHE A 699 -29.95 6.71 17.81
N SER A 700 -28.94 7.37 18.36
CA SER A 700 -28.53 8.69 17.89
C SER A 700 -28.14 8.66 16.40
N TYR A 701 -28.59 9.66 15.63
CA TYR A 701 -28.34 9.76 14.17
C TYR A 701 -28.86 8.58 13.32
N SER A 702 -29.52 7.59 13.92
CA SER A 702 -29.98 6.39 13.24
C SER A 702 -31.27 6.65 12.45
N ASN A 703 -31.53 5.82 11.44
CA ASN A 703 -32.74 5.88 10.61
C ASN A 703 -33.72 4.79 11.00
N LEU A 704 -34.85 5.17 11.59
CA LEU A 704 -35.94 4.32 12.03
C LEU A 704 -37.27 4.72 11.37
N SER A 705 -37.22 5.38 10.22
CA SER A 705 -38.43 5.81 9.50
C SER A 705 -39.27 4.60 9.10
N ASN A 706 -40.60 4.70 9.21
CA ASN A 706 -41.53 3.62 8.88
C ASN A 706 -41.33 2.31 9.68
N ILE A 707 -40.84 2.39 10.93
CA ILE A 707 -40.66 1.23 11.82
C ILE A 707 -41.80 1.09 12.83
N GLU A 708 -42.23 -0.15 13.08
CA GLU A 708 -43.14 -0.50 14.19
C GLU A 708 -42.36 -0.61 15.51
N PHE A 709 -42.74 0.18 16.51
CA PHE A 709 -42.08 0.22 17.83
C PHE A 709 -42.75 -0.68 18.88
N PRO A 710 -42.00 -1.14 19.91
CA PRO A 710 -42.56 -1.90 21.04
C PRO A 710 -43.56 -1.08 21.88
N ILE A 711 -44.38 -1.77 22.68
CA ILE A 711 -45.46 -1.15 23.49
C ILE A 711 -44.91 -0.12 24.49
N THR A 712 -43.74 -0.40 25.05
CA THR A 712 -43.11 0.43 26.08
C THR A 712 -41.69 0.79 25.71
N SER A 713 -41.31 2.05 25.89
CA SER A 713 -39.93 2.53 25.83
C SER A 713 -39.64 3.34 27.09
N TYR A 714 -38.51 3.06 27.74
CA TYR A 714 -38.10 3.70 28.97
C TYR A 714 -36.68 4.24 28.85
N GLN A 715 -36.52 5.55 28.96
CA GLN A 715 -35.25 6.28 28.87
C GLN A 715 -34.44 6.04 27.58
N THR A 716 -35.11 5.74 26.46
CA THR A 716 -34.45 5.54 25.15
C THR A 716 -34.01 6.87 24.52
N ASN A 717 -32.83 6.91 23.92
CA ASN A 717 -32.28 8.10 23.28
C ASN A 717 -32.41 8.01 21.76
N PHE A 718 -33.11 8.97 21.15
CA PHE A 718 -33.33 9.14 19.72
C PHE A 718 -32.77 10.47 19.19
N ASN A 719 -31.76 11.03 19.84
CA ASN A 719 -31.18 12.32 19.47
C ASN A 719 -30.70 12.32 18.01
N TYR A 720 -31.11 13.31 17.21
CA TYR A 720 -30.83 13.39 15.76
C TYR A 720 -31.35 12.21 14.92
N ALA A 721 -32.15 11.29 15.48
CA ALA A 721 -32.68 10.15 14.73
C ALA A 721 -33.68 10.60 13.65
N LYS A 722 -33.78 9.83 12.57
CA LYS A 722 -34.83 9.98 11.54
C LYS A 722 -35.92 8.96 11.83
N MET A 723 -37.14 9.42 12.01
CA MET A 723 -38.28 8.58 12.38
C MET A 723 -39.55 8.98 11.62
N ASN A 724 -39.43 9.63 10.46
CA ASN A 724 -40.59 10.10 9.69
C ASN A 724 -41.58 8.95 9.41
N GLU A 725 -42.87 9.28 9.39
CA GLU A 725 -43.97 8.35 9.05
C GLU A 725 -44.09 7.12 9.97
N SER A 726 -43.35 7.08 11.09
CA SER A 726 -43.40 5.95 12.02
C SER A 726 -44.68 5.94 12.85
N ASP A 727 -45.12 4.75 13.25
CA ASP A 727 -46.29 4.57 14.11
C ASP A 727 -45.90 4.25 15.55
N LEU A 728 -46.13 5.23 16.43
CA LEU A 728 -45.95 5.15 17.86
C LEU A 728 -47.27 5.35 18.61
N SER A 729 -48.42 5.16 17.96
CA SER A 729 -49.74 5.25 18.61
C SER A 729 -49.94 4.18 19.68
N ASP A 730 -50.78 4.48 20.68
CA ASP A 730 -51.12 3.58 21.80
C ASP A 730 -49.88 3.06 22.58
N ARG A 731 -48.77 3.81 22.58
CA ARG A 731 -47.53 3.44 23.28
C ARG A 731 -47.40 4.13 24.64
N ILE A 732 -46.54 3.57 25.49
CA ILE A 732 -46.10 4.22 26.73
C ILE A 732 -44.61 4.55 26.62
N ILE A 733 -44.30 5.84 26.55
CA ILE A 733 -42.94 6.33 26.32
C ILE A 733 -42.58 7.25 27.49
N SER A 734 -41.57 6.87 28.26
CA SER A 734 -41.18 7.64 29.44
C SER A 734 -39.69 7.92 29.46
N GLY A 735 -39.32 9.20 29.55
CA GLY A 735 -37.93 9.62 29.62
C GLY A 735 -37.17 9.53 28.31
N ALA A 736 -37.85 9.45 27.17
CA ALA A 736 -37.19 9.41 25.89
C ALA A 736 -36.62 10.77 25.49
N TYR A 737 -35.47 10.75 24.81
CA TYR A 737 -34.78 11.94 24.34
C TYR A 737 -34.80 12.02 22.81
N PHE A 738 -35.69 12.83 22.25
CA PHE A 738 -35.89 13.07 20.81
C PHE A 738 -35.26 14.40 20.35
N GLY A 739 -34.18 14.85 21.02
CA GLY A 739 -33.51 16.09 20.66
C GLY A 739 -33.13 16.11 19.17
N ASN A 740 -33.41 17.20 18.45
CA ASN A 740 -33.07 17.37 17.02
C ASN A 740 -33.58 16.24 16.09
N ALA A 741 -34.52 15.39 16.53
CA ALA A 741 -35.00 14.27 15.75
C ALA A 741 -35.88 14.74 14.58
N LYS A 742 -35.83 14.02 13.45
CA LYS A 742 -36.70 14.26 12.28
C LYS A 742 -37.89 13.32 12.34
N MET A 743 -39.06 13.86 12.63
CA MET A 743 -40.26 13.10 13.01
C MET A 743 -41.50 13.66 12.30
N ARG A 744 -41.40 13.93 11.00
CA ARG A 744 -42.54 14.41 10.20
C ARG A 744 -43.56 13.31 10.01
N ASP A 745 -44.83 13.69 10.05
CA ASP A 745 -45.97 12.79 9.80
C ASP A 745 -45.99 11.55 10.73
N VAL A 746 -45.35 11.64 11.91
CA VAL A 746 -45.32 10.56 12.90
C VAL A 746 -46.66 10.45 13.61
N ASN A 747 -47.11 9.22 13.84
CA ASN A 747 -48.34 8.94 14.57
C ASN A 747 -48.05 8.69 16.06
N PHE A 748 -48.57 9.56 16.92
CA PHE A 748 -48.54 9.48 18.38
C PHE A 748 -49.95 9.45 19.00
N GLU A 749 -51.00 9.08 18.26
CA GLU A 749 -52.36 9.05 18.80
C GLU A 749 -52.46 8.18 20.06
N ASN A 750 -53.15 8.68 21.08
CA ASN A 750 -53.34 8.04 22.40
C ASN A 750 -52.05 7.66 23.15
N THR A 751 -50.88 8.17 22.74
CA THR A 751 -49.60 7.83 23.36
C THR A 751 -49.47 8.46 24.75
N ASP A 752 -48.97 7.71 25.72
CA ASP A 752 -48.69 8.19 27.06
C ASP A 752 -47.22 8.60 27.22
N PHE A 753 -46.99 9.91 27.23
CA PHE A 753 -45.71 10.57 27.51
C PHE A 753 -45.62 11.17 28.92
N SER A 754 -46.55 10.85 29.82
CA SER A 754 -46.56 11.44 31.15
C SER A 754 -45.25 11.23 31.91
N SER A 755 -44.87 12.27 32.66
CA SER A 755 -43.70 12.17 33.52
C SER A 755 -43.87 11.07 34.56
N ARG A 756 -42.78 10.37 34.87
CA ARG A 756 -42.73 9.38 35.95
C ARG A 756 -41.83 9.84 37.08
N MET A 757 -42.24 9.57 38.32
CA MET A 757 -41.38 9.78 39.48
C MET A 757 -40.39 8.63 39.60
N LYS A 758 -39.11 8.94 39.75
CA LYS A 758 -38.06 7.99 40.11
C LYS A 758 -37.30 8.50 41.32
N THR A 759 -37.09 7.60 42.27
CA THR A 759 -36.29 7.85 43.48
C THR A 759 -34.89 7.30 43.27
N TYR A 760 -33.90 8.14 43.46
CA TYR A 760 -32.48 7.81 43.42
C TYR A 760 -31.94 7.86 44.85
N THR A 761 -31.22 6.82 45.26
CA THR A 761 -30.62 6.74 46.59
C THR A 761 -29.11 6.66 46.45
N PHE A 762 -28.39 7.57 47.10
CA PHE A 762 -26.94 7.62 47.11
C PHE A 762 -26.45 7.31 48.54
N GLU A 763 -25.99 6.08 48.75
CA GLU A 763 -25.63 5.58 50.08
C GLU A 763 -24.36 6.23 50.63
N ASN A 764 -24.43 6.85 51.81
CA ASN A 764 -23.32 7.57 52.46
C ASN A 764 -22.60 8.62 51.58
N ARG A 765 -23.31 9.23 50.63
CA ARG A 765 -22.77 10.20 49.66
C ARG A 765 -23.29 11.61 49.90
N LEU A 766 -22.94 12.20 51.05
CA LEU A 766 -23.32 13.59 51.38
C LEU A 766 -22.73 14.61 50.40
N ASP A 767 -21.67 14.26 49.66
CA ASP A 767 -21.09 15.06 48.58
C ASP A 767 -22.06 15.32 47.43
N ILE A 768 -23.13 14.52 47.27
CA ILE A 768 -24.20 14.78 46.28
C ILE A 768 -24.89 16.12 46.54
N LEU A 769 -24.93 16.58 47.79
CA LEU A 769 -25.52 17.87 48.17
C LEU A 769 -24.66 19.07 47.74
N GLU A 770 -23.39 18.85 47.40
CA GLU A 770 -22.47 19.88 46.94
C GLU A 770 -22.51 20.07 45.42
N LEU A 771 -23.18 19.16 44.69
CA LEU A 771 -23.25 19.21 43.23
C LEU A 771 -24.08 20.38 42.74
N GLY A 772 -23.61 21.02 41.66
CA GLY A 772 -24.42 21.98 40.92
C GLY A 772 -25.66 21.31 40.29
N PRO A 773 -26.70 22.09 39.90
CA PRO A 773 -27.91 21.53 39.30
C PRO A 773 -27.67 20.69 38.03
N LEU A 774 -26.68 21.05 37.22
CA LEU A 774 -26.28 20.30 36.02
C LEU A 774 -25.56 18.99 36.39
N GLU A 775 -24.56 19.07 37.26
CA GLU A 775 -23.81 17.90 37.73
C GLU A 775 -24.71 16.87 38.43
N LEU A 776 -25.72 17.33 39.17
CA LEU A 776 -26.72 16.47 39.78
C LEU A 776 -27.58 15.77 38.71
N LYS A 777 -28.04 16.50 37.68
CA LYS A 777 -28.79 15.89 36.57
C LYS A 777 -27.98 14.80 35.87
N ASP A 778 -26.71 15.06 35.58
CA ASP A 778 -25.80 14.10 34.95
C ASP A 778 -25.57 12.85 35.82
N LYS A 779 -25.56 13.01 37.15
CA LYS A 779 -25.50 11.87 38.07
C LYS A 779 -26.80 11.05 38.15
N LEU A 780 -27.96 11.65 37.90
CA LEU A 780 -29.24 10.96 38.00
C LEU A 780 -29.57 10.18 36.73
N SER A 781 -29.13 10.65 35.57
CA SER A 781 -29.48 10.01 34.29
C SER A 781 -28.40 10.25 33.26
N ARG A 782 -28.20 9.23 32.42
CA ARG A 782 -27.32 9.30 31.24
C ARG A 782 -27.77 10.36 30.23
N PHE A 783 -29.07 10.72 30.24
CA PHE A 783 -29.68 11.69 29.32
C PHE A 783 -30.33 12.85 30.09
N PRO A 784 -30.39 14.07 29.51
CA PRO A 784 -30.89 15.28 30.16
C PRO A 784 -32.43 15.35 30.22
N VAL A 785 -33.05 14.25 30.67
CA VAL A 785 -34.52 14.02 30.72
C VAL A 785 -35.02 13.85 32.16
N VAL A 786 -34.23 14.31 33.14
CA VAL A 786 -34.52 14.17 34.57
C VAL A 786 -34.49 15.53 35.25
N ALA A 787 -35.53 15.82 36.02
CA ALA A 787 -35.69 17.03 36.82
C ALA A 787 -35.82 16.65 38.30
N PRO A 788 -34.82 16.94 39.15
CA PRO A 788 -34.93 16.77 40.59
C PRO A 788 -36.12 17.58 41.12
N VAL A 789 -36.98 16.96 41.92
CA VAL A 789 -38.14 17.59 42.55
C VAL A 789 -37.91 17.78 44.05
N GLU A 790 -37.31 16.78 44.69
CA GLU A 790 -37.07 16.79 46.13
C GLU A 790 -35.76 16.06 46.44
N ILE A 791 -34.97 16.62 47.36
CA ILE A 791 -33.76 16.01 47.89
C ILE A 791 -33.91 15.93 49.41
N SER A 792 -33.69 14.74 49.97
CA SER A 792 -33.76 14.49 51.41
C SER A 792 -32.56 13.66 51.87
N VAL A 793 -32.27 13.67 53.18
CA VAL A 793 -31.19 12.89 53.78
C VAL A 793 -31.75 11.99 54.86
N VAL A 794 -31.50 10.68 54.76
CA VAL A 794 -31.93 9.67 55.73
C VAL A 794 -30.73 8.80 56.11
N ASN A 795 -30.34 8.78 57.38
CA ASN A 795 -29.23 7.96 57.88
C ASN A 795 -27.90 8.12 57.11
N ALA A 796 -27.57 9.35 56.66
CA ALA A 796 -26.42 9.72 55.82
C ALA A 796 -26.54 9.35 54.32
N ASP A 797 -27.66 8.75 53.89
CA ASP A 797 -27.96 8.54 52.48
C ASP A 797 -28.69 9.75 51.89
N VAL A 798 -28.32 10.15 50.68
CA VAL A 798 -29.01 11.23 49.95
C VAL A 798 -30.05 10.60 49.04
N ILE A 799 -31.32 10.96 49.24
CA ILE A 799 -32.46 10.50 48.44
C ILE A 799 -32.91 11.65 47.55
N VAL A 800 -32.87 11.46 46.24
CA VAL A 800 -33.35 12.41 45.23
C VAL A 800 -34.59 11.83 44.56
N ASN A 801 -35.74 12.45 44.78
CA ASN A 801 -36.95 12.20 43.99
C ASN A 801 -36.94 13.11 42.77
N ALA A 802 -36.97 12.53 41.58
CA ALA A 802 -36.93 13.28 40.32
C ALA A 802 -38.03 12.85 39.36
N LYS A 803 -38.52 13.80 38.57
CA LYS A 803 -39.39 13.54 37.43
C LYS A 803 -38.56 13.20 36.21
N ILE A 804 -38.93 12.11 35.57
CA ILE A 804 -38.43 11.71 34.26
C ILE A 804 -39.47 12.15 33.25
N TYR A 805 -39.07 12.96 32.28
CA TYR A 805 -39.95 13.56 31.28
C TYR A 805 -39.43 13.28 29.87
N ASN A 806 -40.29 13.37 28.87
CA ASN A 806 -39.88 13.22 27.47
C ASN A 806 -39.44 14.56 26.89
N ASN A 807 -38.45 14.55 26.00
CA ASN A 807 -37.82 15.75 25.47
C ASN A 807 -37.79 15.69 23.94
N PHE A 808 -38.37 16.69 23.29
CA PHE A 808 -38.41 16.93 21.85
C PHE A 808 -37.71 18.24 21.47
N HIS A 809 -36.68 18.64 22.22
CA HIS A 809 -35.94 19.88 21.99
C HIS A 809 -35.41 19.95 20.54
N ASP A 810 -35.66 21.05 19.83
CA ASP A 810 -35.29 21.23 18.40
C ASP A 810 -35.85 20.16 17.42
N ALA A 811 -36.80 19.32 17.81
CA ALA A 811 -37.32 18.26 16.93
C ALA A 811 -38.18 18.82 15.78
N ASP A 812 -38.12 18.18 14.61
CA ASP A 812 -39.00 18.46 13.47
C ASP A 812 -40.21 17.53 13.51
N LEU A 813 -41.32 18.03 14.05
CA LEU A 813 -42.58 17.32 14.31
C LEU A 813 -43.72 17.79 13.39
N ARG A 814 -43.38 18.27 12.18
CA ARG A 814 -44.38 18.75 11.23
C ARG A 814 -45.42 17.69 10.92
N ASN A 815 -46.69 18.08 10.94
CA ASN A 815 -47.85 17.22 10.72
C ASN A 815 -47.96 16.00 11.67
N ALA A 816 -47.20 15.96 12.78
CA ALA A 816 -47.28 14.86 13.72
C ALA A 816 -48.69 14.76 14.34
N GLN A 817 -49.17 13.54 14.56
CA GLN A 817 -50.50 13.27 15.11
C GLN A 817 -50.40 12.96 16.61
N PHE A 818 -50.82 13.89 17.46
CA PHE A 818 -50.83 13.77 18.92
C PHE A 818 -52.25 13.71 19.50
N LYS A 819 -53.24 13.30 18.71
CA LYS A 819 -54.65 13.25 19.16
C LYS A 819 -54.79 12.40 20.42
N ASN A 820 -55.41 12.96 21.45
CA ASN A 820 -55.58 12.36 22.79
C ASN A 820 -54.27 11.93 23.49
N ALA A 821 -53.10 12.36 23.01
CA ALA A 821 -51.83 11.99 23.64
C ALA A 821 -51.69 12.65 25.02
N ASN A 822 -51.09 11.94 25.97
CA ASN A 822 -50.77 12.48 27.28
C ASN A 822 -49.36 13.04 27.28
N LEU A 823 -49.22 14.36 27.14
CA LEU A 823 -47.96 15.09 26.98
C LEU A 823 -47.54 15.84 28.26
N GLU A 824 -48.00 15.40 29.44
CA GLU A 824 -47.70 16.09 30.69
C GLU A 824 -46.18 16.20 30.94
N TYR A 825 -45.68 17.42 31.20
CA TYR A 825 -44.26 17.77 31.41
C TYR A 825 -43.31 17.61 30.20
N VAL A 826 -43.84 17.35 29.00
CA VAL A 826 -43.00 17.21 27.81
C VAL A 826 -42.30 18.54 27.46
N ASP A 827 -41.03 18.45 27.10
CA ASP A 827 -40.23 19.58 26.62
C ASP A 827 -40.26 19.66 25.09
N PHE A 828 -40.85 20.72 24.55
CA PHE A 828 -40.92 21.04 23.12
C PHE A 828 -40.11 22.28 22.75
N THR A 829 -39.17 22.71 23.60
CA THR A 829 -38.39 23.93 23.37
C THR A 829 -37.74 23.91 21.98
N ASN A 830 -37.91 24.97 21.20
CA ASN A 830 -37.48 25.11 19.80
C ASN A 830 -38.02 24.09 18.78
N ALA A 831 -38.93 23.19 19.17
CA ALA A 831 -39.48 22.19 18.26
C ALA A 831 -40.36 22.83 17.18
N ASN A 832 -40.43 22.21 16.01
CA ASN A 832 -41.34 22.60 14.94
C ASN A 832 -42.56 21.68 14.88
N LEU A 833 -43.70 22.16 15.36
CA LEU A 833 -45.00 21.47 15.34
C LEU A 833 -45.96 22.07 14.29
N GLU A 834 -45.43 22.67 13.21
CA GLU A 834 -46.26 23.19 12.12
C GLU A 834 -47.19 22.09 11.57
N GLY A 835 -48.49 22.38 11.51
CA GLY A 835 -49.53 21.45 11.06
C GLY A 835 -49.82 20.26 11.99
N ALA A 836 -49.22 20.19 13.19
CA ALA A 836 -49.44 19.07 14.11
C ALA A 836 -50.88 19.01 14.65
N ASN A 837 -51.40 17.79 14.85
CA ASN A 837 -52.73 17.57 15.41
C ASN A 837 -52.67 17.23 16.90
N LEU A 838 -52.97 18.18 17.77
CA LEU A 838 -52.97 18.07 19.23
C LEU A 838 -54.40 18.02 19.82
N GLU A 839 -55.39 17.63 19.01
CA GLU A 839 -56.80 17.54 19.44
C GLU A 839 -56.93 16.66 20.69
N GLY A 840 -57.53 17.20 21.77
CA GLY A 840 -57.74 16.47 23.03
C GLY A 840 -56.47 16.10 23.80
N ALA A 841 -55.29 16.58 23.40
CA ALA A 841 -54.02 16.24 24.05
C ALA A 841 -53.90 16.87 25.45
N ASN A 842 -53.28 16.16 26.40
CA ASN A 842 -52.97 16.69 27.72
C ASN A 842 -51.59 17.36 27.73
N LEU A 843 -51.54 18.68 27.59
CA LEU A 843 -50.31 19.49 27.55
C LEU A 843 -49.99 20.14 28.91
N LYS A 844 -50.46 19.55 30.01
CA LYS A 844 -50.25 20.12 31.35
C LYS A 844 -48.75 20.22 31.68
N ASN A 845 -48.31 21.38 32.16
CA ASN A 845 -46.92 21.68 32.53
C ASN A 845 -45.87 21.45 31.42
N THR A 846 -46.24 21.51 30.14
CA THR A 846 -45.26 21.40 29.04
C THR A 846 -44.37 22.64 28.92
N TYR A 847 -43.19 22.46 28.34
CA TYR A 847 -42.28 23.56 28.01
C TYR A 847 -42.33 23.82 26.50
N MET A 848 -42.92 24.94 26.07
CA MET A 848 -43.09 25.26 24.65
C MET A 848 -42.36 26.56 24.24
N VAL A 849 -41.18 26.80 24.82
CA VAL A 849 -40.39 28.00 24.53
C VAL A 849 -39.89 27.96 23.09
N ASN A 850 -40.20 29.00 22.31
CA ASN A 850 -39.82 29.12 20.89
C ASN A 850 -40.30 27.92 20.02
N THR A 851 -41.33 27.20 20.45
CA THR A 851 -41.96 26.14 19.68
C THR A 851 -42.79 26.73 18.54
N ASN A 852 -42.60 26.29 17.30
CA ASN A 852 -43.44 26.72 16.18
C ASN A 852 -44.75 25.92 16.16
N LEU A 853 -45.88 26.61 16.26
CA LEU A 853 -47.22 26.00 16.26
C LEU A 853 -48.06 26.45 15.05
N GLU A 854 -47.43 26.92 13.97
CA GLU A 854 -48.15 27.39 12.77
C GLU A 854 -49.11 26.31 12.23
N GLY A 855 -50.42 26.61 12.20
CA GLY A 855 -51.43 25.69 11.69
C GLY A 855 -51.70 24.44 12.55
N ALA A 856 -51.16 24.35 13.76
CA ALA A 856 -51.43 23.24 14.67
C ALA A 856 -52.91 23.24 15.16
N ASN A 857 -53.51 22.07 15.31
CA ASN A 857 -54.87 21.92 15.87
C ASN A 857 -54.81 21.62 17.37
N LEU A 858 -55.25 22.54 18.23
CA LEU A 858 -55.30 22.36 19.69
C LEU A 858 -56.73 22.24 20.25
N GLU A 859 -57.73 21.88 19.43
CA GLU A 859 -59.12 21.76 19.89
C GLU A 859 -59.24 20.78 21.07
N GLY A 860 -59.75 21.25 22.21
CA GLY A 860 -59.95 20.43 23.41
C GLY A 860 -58.68 20.07 24.19
N ALA A 861 -57.52 20.63 23.83
CA ALA A 861 -56.26 20.37 24.55
C ALA A 861 -56.24 21.00 25.97
N ASN A 862 -55.64 20.32 26.94
CA ASN A 862 -55.47 20.81 28.31
C ASN A 862 -54.12 21.53 28.49
N LEU A 863 -54.13 22.86 28.62
CA LEU A 863 -52.93 23.70 28.70
C LEU A 863 -52.59 24.17 30.14
N GLU A 864 -53.15 23.55 31.18
CA GLU A 864 -52.92 23.96 32.57
C GLU A 864 -51.41 23.98 32.91
N GLY A 865 -50.87 25.13 33.28
CA GLY A 865 -49.46 25.27 33.69
C GLY A 865 -48.43 25.15 32.56
N ALA A 866 -48.85 25.05 31.30
CA ALA A 866 -47.94 25.04 30.15
C ALA A 866 -47.20 26.39 30.01
N ASN A 867 -45.93 26.34 29.66
CA ASN A 867 -45.15 27.52 29.27
C ASN A 867 -45.39 27.82 27.78
N LEU A 868 -46.23 28.83 27.50
CA LEU A 868 -46.70 29.20 26.16
C LEU A 868 -45.87 30.31 25.48
N SER A 869 -44.59 30.44 25.81
CA SER A 869 -43.65 31.31 25.07
C SER A 869 -43.28 30.76 23.67
N CYS A 870 -44.28 30.21 22.97
CA CYS A 870 -44.20 29.65 21.61
C CYS A 870 -44.30 30.74 20.53
N ILE A 871 -44.27 30.34 19.26
CA ILE A 871 -44.42 31.25 18.11
C ILE A 871 -45.48 30.76 17.11
N ASN A 872 -46.02 31.70 16.32
CA ASN A 872 -46.90 31.47 15.17
C ASN A 872 -48.27 30.78 15.45
N HIS A 873 -48.80 30.88 16.68
CA HIS A 873 -50.19 30.46 17.00
C HIS A 873 -50.87 31.45 17.94
N GLU A 874 -52.20 31.55 17.87
CA GLU A 874 -53.01 32.51 18.66
C GLU A 874 -52.95 32.33 20.19
N ILE A 875 -52.42 31.19 20.65
CA ILE A 875 -52.28 30.88 22.09
C ILE A 875 -50.93 31.32 22.66
N CYS A 876 -49.97 31.66 21.79
CA CYS A 876 -48.63 32.04 22.20
C CYS A 876 -48.67 33.45 22.79
N ASN A 877 -48.30 33.58 24.07
CA ASN A 877 -48.27 34.85 24.80
C ASN A 877 -47.08 34.92 25.76
#